data_AF-D2MPV2-F1
#
_entry.id   AF-D2MPV2-F1
#
_cell.length_a   1.000
_cell.length_b   1.000
_cell.length_c   1.000
_cell.angle_alpha   90.00
_cell.angle_beta   90.00
_cell.angle_gamma   90.00
#
_symmetry.space_group_name_H-M   'P 1'
#
loop_
_entity.id
_entity.type
_entity.pdbx_description
1 polymer ?
#
loop_
_entity_poly.entity_id
_entity_poly.type
_entity_poly.pdbx_seq_one_letter_code
_entity_poly.pdbx_strand_id
1 'polypeptide(L)'
;MKKKFLKLGSFVIAGLLALPSILPIHACTGVIVGGDLTKDGTTIFGRTEDLEVNHNKAYKVHKAGKYKAGSTKVDCGTDCEAGYKHTFSHDSYQYTSVSDTTPEYGEFDEAGYNEKGVIADMTVSAKANSKAQGVDPYVDNGITEALITTVILSESDSAVDGVRRIADIFATKGSGEGNAFVIADKKELWYVEVYTGHQFLAMKYPRNKYSVFPNTFWINEVKLEKGTETANYITDKTGNYIYSKGLFDVAQKAGTFVGNKEKNIIDAAKSYGSSQYDAGNRSRVYSGIKALNPKSTVKENDKVYNFLQDADKNSISLKDVFAFTRNRLENIGKKADDQKGNTYPIGNRNTMESHIFQIDHNKNDKLHSVMWLALGSPRFSPYIPYYQNQTKGIEEASAEKNEFHQKSVYWLATDMMHMAETDLDHFSKLVKDDIEKLEDILVKKTKLDPKDAKTATDTNAEDAKKGYELLQKMHDKMKAEYIDYLNKHDTVNTTYNRRNGITVQIKVPAGTADARLQTRISRKGDEIVISDVYGNPVQNLKKPIEIKVTSKQFKDGQEYDISDGKTTQVVKVIKNTLTYTTKSTKTTIKVHQKEEPKPSEPVYKAQIKKIDSKLENRKPEEYEAYDISFVDQNGKVAKDGKMREVRLSLEKFDAKDVYILHRKKDNSLEEVKTIKSANGKELVFEHNDFSPYYFVKKSTVANSKKGGSSAKTNDSSKVFEFGLVGLSAMALLAYALKKRYSTSH
;
A
#
# COMPACT_ATOMS: atom_id res chain seq x y z
N MET A 1 -17.88 38.92 18.67
CA MET A 1 -18.84 39.01 17.53
C MET A 1 -18.08 38.70 16.25
N LYS A 2 -18.23 37.50 15.71
CA LYS A 2 -19.05 37.16 14.51
C LYS A 2 -18.44 37.63 13.16
N LYS A 3 -18.00 36.62 12.38
CA LYS A 3 -18.12 36.44 10.91
C LYS A 3 -17.25 37.35 10.00
N LYS A 4 -16.70 36.95 8.83
CA LYS A 4 -16.64 35.71 8.01
C LYS A 4 -15.80 36.03 6.73
N PHE A 5 -14.99 35.07 6.23
CA PHE A 5 -14.74 34.68 4.80
C PHE A 5 -14.03 35.69 3.85
N LEU A 6 -13.16 35.37 2.86
CA LEU A 6 -12.57 34.16 2.27
C LEU A 6 -11.48 34.60 1.22
N LYS A 7 -10.40 33.81 1.02
CA LYS A 7 -9.57 33.52 -0.20
C LYS A 7 -8.13 33.23 0.24
N LEU A 8 -7.63 32.00 0.41
CA LEU A 8 -7.44 30.84 -0.49
C LEU A 8 -6.53 31.12 -1.70
N GLY A 9 -5.27 30.68 -1.61
CA GLY A 9 -4.32 30.61 -2.71
C GLY A 9 -2.90 30.23 -2.23
N SER A 10 -2.45 29.04 -2.65
CA SER A 10 -1.07 28.53 -2.58
C SER A 10 -0.54 28.01 -1.23
N PHE A 11 -0.51 26.68 -1.09
CA PHE A 11 0.55 25.83 -0.53
C PHE A 11 -0.05 24.47 -0.14
N VAL A 12 -0.05 23.49 -1.05
CA VAL A 12 -0.24 22.07 -0.70
C VAL A 12 0.70 21.22 -1.56
N ILE A 13 1.98 21.24 -1.21
CA ILE A 13 2.93 20.13 -1.47
C ILE A 13 3.83 20.05 -0.23
N ALA A 14 3.28 19.51 0.86
CA ALA A 14 3.98 19.02 2.06
C ALA A 14 2.89 18.81 3.12
N GLY A 15 2.44 17.57 3.28
CA GLY A 15 1.32 17.26 4.17
C GLY A 15 0.64 15.94 3.86
N LEU A 16 1.42 14.90 3.61
CA LEU A 16 0.98 13.53 3.91
C LEU A 16 1.36 13.27 5.37
N LEU A 17 0.65 13.95 6.27
CA LEU A 17 0.74 13.68 7.71
C LEU A 17 0.02 12.37 8.00
N ALA A 18 0.76 11.51 8.68
CA ALA A 18 0.37 10.31 9.40
C ALA A 18 -1.13 10.24 9.73
N LEU A 19 -1.79 9.27 9.11
CA LEU A 19 -2.88 8.56 9.77
C LEU A 19 -2.25 7.25 10.27
N PRO A 20 -2.58 6.78 11.49
CA PRO A 20 -2.09 5.50 11.97
C PRO A 20 -2.61 4.45 11.00
N SER A 21 -1.72 3.94 10.17
CA SER A 21 -1.95 2.73 9.41
C SER A 21 -2.15 1.66 10.47
N ILE A 22 -3.39 1.22 10.69
CA ILE A 22 -3.60 -0.06 11.34
C ILE A 22 -2.88 -1.07 10.44
N LEU A 23 -1.66 -1.45 10.81
CA LEU A 23 -0.85 -2.40 10.06
C LEU A 23 -1.68 -3.68 9.86
N PRO A 24 -1.75 -4.22 8.63
CA PRO A 24 -2.74 -5.22 8.28
C PRO A 24 -2.45 -6.62 8.85
N ILE A 25 -2.59 -6.82 10.16
CA ILE A 25 -2.67 -8.11 10.89
C ILE A 25 -1.79 -9.21 10.28
N HIS A 26 -0.57 -9.26 10.78
CA HIS A 26 0.59 -10.07 10.39
C HIS A 26 0.30 -11.57 10.32
N ALA A 27 1.15 -12.29 9.57
CA ALA A 27 0.99 -13.70 9.23
C ALA A 27 2.12 -14.58 9.75
N CYS A 28 2.95 -14.04 10.65
CA CYS A 28 4.09 -14.71 11.24
C CYS A 28 3.65 -15.99 11.93
N THR A 29 4.46 -17.04 11.84
CA THR A 29 4.19 -18.32 12.52
C THR A 29 5.44 -18.77 13.24
N GLY A 30 5.37 -18.83 14.56
CA GLY A 30 6.46 -19.31 15.37
C GLY A 30 6.41 -20.81 15.66
N VAL A 31 7.59 -21.36 15.98
CA VAL A 31 7.80 -22.74 16.43
C VAL A 31 8.79 -22.76 17.59
N ILE A 32 8.53 -23.60 18.58
CA ILE A 32 9.50 -23.95 19.63
C ILE A 32 9.50 -25.47 19.76
N VAL A 33 10.67 -26.09 19.82
CA VAL A 33 10.88 -27.51 20.06
C VAL A 33 11.90 -27.66 21.18
N GLY A 34 11.44 -28.14 22.32
CA GLY A 34 12.30 -28.40 23.46
C GLY A 34 13.31 -29.52 23.16
N GLY A 35 14.51 -29.41 23.71
CA GLY A 35 15.61 -30.31 23.38
C GLY A 35 15.45 -31.78 23.80
N ASP A 36 14.43 -32.16 24.56
CA ASP A 36 14.17 -33.58 24.85
C ASP A 36 13.38 -34.26 23.72
N LEU A 37 12.84 -33.47 22.77
CA LEU A 37 12.12 -33.94 21.59
C LEU A 37 12.98 -33.91 20.32
N THR A 38 14.09 -33.18 20.32
CA THR A 38 14.96 -33.06 19.15
C THR A 38 15.94 -34.22 19.04
N LYS A 39 16.32 -34.60 17.81
CA LYS A 39 17.21 -35.74 17.56
C LYS A 39 18.61 -35.59 18.16
N ASP A 40 19.10 -34.36 18.31
CA ASP A 40 20.45 -34.03 18.77
C ASP A 40 20.50 -33.39 20.16
N GLY A 41 19.37 -33.30 20.86
CA GLY A 41 19.29 -32.75 22.21
C GLY A 41 19.24 -31.21 22.29
N THR A 42 19.32 -30.53 21.14
CA THR A 42 19.34 -29.06 21.05
C THR A 42 17.94 -28.48 21.14
N THR A 43 17.77 -27.32 21.76
CA THR A 43 16.50 -26.58 21.70
C THR A 43 16.44 -25.83 20.37
N ILE A 44 15.32 -25.91 19.67
CA ILE A 44 15.12 -25.25 18.37
C ILE A 44 13.90 -24.33 18.45
N PHE A 45 14.04 -23.07 18.02
CA PHE A 45 12.89 -22.15 17.92
C PHE A 45 13.11 -21.10 16.83
N GLY A 46 12.06 -20.42 16.42
CA GLY A 46 12.12 -19.35 15.43
C GLY A 46 10.78 -19.17 14.74
N ARG A 47 10.76 -18.47 13.61
CA ARG A 47 9.52 -18.18 12.88
C ARG A 47 9.72 -17.86 11.39
N THR A 48 8.59 -17.76 10.70
CA THR A 48 8.49 -16.96 9.49
C THR A 48 8.10 -15.53 9.87
N GLU A 49 8.77 -14.54 9.28
CA GLU A 49 8.43 -13.13 9.43
C GLU A 49 7.69 -12.64 8.19
N ASP A 50 6.43 -12.21 8.37
CA ASP A 50 5.47 -12.07 7.28
C ASP A 50 4.73 -10.72 7.35
N LEU A 51 4.98 -9.86 6.35
CA LEU A 51 4.31 -8.55 6.19
C LEU A 51 3.75 -8.36 4.78
N GLU A 52 4.58 -7.88 3.85
CA GLU A 52 4.23 -7.67 2.45
C GLU A 52 5.39 -8.07 1.53
N VAL A 53 5.08 -8.27 0.25
CA VAL A 53 6.11 -8.57 -0.74
C VAL A 53 6.91 -7.32 -1.09
N ASN A 54 8.17 -7.51 -1.50
CA ASN A 54 9.10 -6.43 -1.84
C ASN A 54 9.47 -5.55 -0.63
N HIS A 55 9.48 -6.13 0.57
CA HIS A 55 9.90 -5.50 1.82
C HIS A 55 11.20 -6.14 2.32
N ASN A 56 12.33 -5.51 2.00
CA ASN A 56 13.65 -6.08 2.21
C ASN A 56 14.02 -6.18 3.70
N LYS A 57 14.67 -7.29 4.05
CA LYS A 57 15.28 -7.54 5.37
C LYS A 57 16.78 -7.73 5.18
N ALA A 58 17.56 -7.15 6.09
CA ALA A 58 19.02 -7.22 6.04
C ALA A 58 19.59 -7.77 7.36
N TYR A 59 20.57 -8.67 7.25
CA TYR A 59 21.37 -9.05 8.42
C TYR A 59 22.31 -7.91 8.79
N LYS A 60 22.20 -7.40 10.02
CA LYS A 60 23.01 -6.28 10.51
C LYS A 60 23.82 -6.65 11.74
N VAL A 61 24.96 -5.99 11.90
CA VAL A 61 25.78 -6.03 13.12
C VAL A 61 25.92 -4.61 13.65
N HIS A 62 25.42 -4.42 14.86
CA HIS A 62 25.48 -3.18 15.61
C HIS A 62 26.64 -3.22 16.59
N LYS A 63 27.56 -2.26 16.47
CA LYS A 63 28.74 -2.18 17.33
C LYS A 63 28.35 -1.85 18.77
N ALA A 64 29.15 -2.34 19.72
CA ALA A 64 29.05 -1.91 21.11
C ALA A 64 29.14 -0.38 21.22
N GLY A 65 28.32 0.20 22.08
CA GLY A 65 28.17 1.64 22.25
C GLY A 65 27.53 2.38 21.07
N LYS A 66 26.82 1.68 20.14
CA LYS A 66 25.95 2.31 19.12
C LYS A 66 25.00 3.30 19.78
N TYR A 67 24.38 2.89 20.88
CA TYR A 67 23.60 3.75 21.76
C TYR A 67 24.38 4.01 23.04
N LYS A 68 24.49 5.28 23.44
CA LYS A 68 25.25 5.69 24.62
C LYS A 68 24.38 5.71 25.87
N ALA A 69 24.98 5.45 27.03
CA ALA A 69 24.29 5.61 28.31
C ALA A 69 23.63 7.00 28.40
N GLY A 70 22.36 7.04 28.81
CA GLY A 70 21.55 8.26 28.89
C GLY A 70 21.01 8.79 27.55
N SER A 71 21.45 8.26 26.41
CA SER A 71 20.83 8.58 25.11
C SER A 71 19.42 8.00 25.04
N THR A 72 18.57 8.58 24.21
CA THR A 72 17.18 8.15 24.05
C THR A 72 16.89 7.77 22.60
N LYS A 73 16.16 6.68 22.40
CA LYS A 73 15.59 6.28 21.12
C LYS A 73 14.07 6.32 21.21
N VAL A 74 13.44 6.88 20.17
CA VAL A 74 11.98 6.90 20.02
C VAL A 74 11.56 5.65 19.26
N ASP A 75 10.50 5.02 19.73
CA ASP A 75 9.77 3.96 19.03
C ASP A 75 8.89 4.59 17.95
N CYS A 76 9.17 4.27 16.69
CA CYS A 76 8.49 4.82 15.53
C CYS A 76 7.27 3.99 15.09
N GLY A 77 6.93 2.89 15.78
CA GLY A 77 5.88 1.97 15.34
C GLY A 77 4.48 2.58 15.28
N THR A 78 4.16 3.48 16.23
CA THR A 78 2.89 4.23 16.23
C THR A 78 3.07 5.68 15.78
N ASP A 79 4.08 6.37 16.31
CA ASP A 79 4.36 7.79 16.05
C ASP A 79 5.84 8.11 16.29
N CYS A 80 6.54 8.63 15.27
CA CYS A 80 7.97 8.91 15.34
C CYS A 80 8.35 10.13 16.22
N GLU A 81 7.37 10.92 16.68
CA GLU A 81 7.57 12.09 17.55
C GLU A 81 7.10 11.82 18.98
N ALA A 82 5.94 11.18 19.11
CA ALA A 82 5.23 10.95 20.37
C ALA A 82 5.30 9.51 20.91
N GLY A 83 5.89 8.58 20.15
CA GLY A 83 6.04 7.18 20.53
C GLY A 83 6.88 6.95 21.79
N TYR A 84 6.96 5.69 22.21
CA TYR A 84 7.70 5.30 23.40
C TYR A 84 9.15 5.78 23.35
N LYS A 85 9.64 6.36 24.46
CA LYS A 85 11.00 6.85 24.59
C LYS A 85 11.80 5.93 25.50
N HIS A 86 12.74 5.22 24.90
CA HIS A 86 13.66 4.36 25.63
C HIS A 86 14.95 5.10 25.93
N THR A 87 15.31 5.24 27.20
CA THR A 87 16.61 5.79 27.62
C THR A 87 17.53 4.66 28.02
N PHE A 88 18.66 4.52 27.33
CA PHE A 88 19.62 3.45 27.59
C PHE A 88 20.31 3.64 28.93
N SER A 89 20.27 2.61 29.76
CA SER A 89 20.86 2.53 31.10
C SER A 89 22.38 2.41 31.10
N HIS A 90 22.96 1.86 30.04
CA HIS A 90 24.40 1.80 29.80
C HIS A 90 24.70 1.92 28.30
N ASP A 91 25.99 1.97 27.93
CA ASP A 91 26.39 1.87 26.52
C ASP A 91 25.93 0.51 25.96
N SER A 92 25.20 0.52 24.84
CA SER A 92 24.60 -0.68 24.27
C SER A 92 25.62 -1.78 24.04
N TYR A 93 25.23 -3.03 24.27
CA TYR A 93 26.00 -4.18 23.83
C TYR A 93 26.19 -4.19 22.31
N GLN A 94 27.22 -4.89 21.83
CA GLN A 94 27.24 -5.35 20.45
C GLN A 94 26.11 -6.35 20.24
N TYR A 95 25.37 -6.22 19.16
CA TYR A 95 24.31 -7.15 18.81
C TYR A 95 24.14 -7.32 17.30
N THR A 96 23.55 -8.44 16.89
CA THR A 96 23.15 -8.74 15.52
C THR A 96 21.65 -8.63 15.40
N SER A 97 21.13 -8.39 14.20
CA SER A 97 19.70 -8.29 13.93
C SER A 97 19.38 -8.72 12.51
N VAL A 98 18.10 -9.00 12.25
CA VAL A 98 17.54 -9.15 10.90
C VAL A 98 16.57 -7.99 10.69
N SER A 99 17.12 -6.81 10.43
CA SER A 99 16.37 -5.56 10.48
C SER A 99 15.63 -5.24 9.19
N ASP A 100 14.60 -4.43 9.32
CA ASP A 100 14.08 -3.65 8.20
C ASP A 100 15.14 -2.72 7.58
N THR A 101 14.90 -2.40 6.32
CA THR A 101 15.71 -1.46 5.54
C THR A 101 15.00 -0.12 5.32
N THR A 102 13.96 0.14 6.12
CA THR A 102 13.20 1.40 6.19
C THR A 102 13.15 1.93 7.63
N PRO A 103 14.30 2.31 8.22
CA PRO A 103 14.41 2.71 9.63
C PRO A 103 13.58 3.93 10.00
N GLU A 104 13.12 4.71 9.02
CA GLU A 104 12.20 5.83 9.22
C GLU A 104 10.83 5.42 9.81
N TYR A 105 10.44 4.15 9.68
CA TYR A 105 9.21 3.59 10.25
C TYR A 105 9.42 2.76 11.52
N GLY A 106 10.67 2.55 11.94
CA GLY A 106 11.02 1.66 13.05
C GLY A 106 12.30 0.87 12.76
N GLU A 107 13.02 0.43 13.79
CA GLU A 107 14.23 -0.38 13.58
C GLU A 107 13.86 -1.80 13.16
N PHE A 108 12.80 -2.37 13.76
CA PHE A 108 12.31 -3.73 13.47
C PHE A 108 13.47 -4.73 13.41
N ASP A 109 14.25 -4.81 14.49
CA ASP A 109 15.48 -5.63 14.54
C ASP A 109 15.18 -7.15 14.54
N GLU A 110 13.91 -7.53 14.72
CA GLU A 110 13.29 -8.87 14.63
C GLU A 110 13.95 -10.01 15.44
N ALA A 111 15.16 -10.39 15.04
CA ALA A 111 15.84 -11.57 15.54
C ALA A 111 17.36 -11.40 15.57
N GLY A 112 18.00 -11.88 16.64
CA GLY A 112 19.46 -11.91 16.70
C GLY A 112 20.05 -12.20 18.07
N TYR A 113 21.34 -11.90 18.18
CA TYR A 113 22.16 -12.14 19.37
C TYR A 113 22.71 -10.84 19.93
N ASN A 114 22.94 -10.78 21.24
CA ASN A 114 23.88 -9.83 21.80
C ASN A 114 25.18 -10.49 22.27
N GLU A 115 26.17 -9.68 22.61
CA GLU A 115 27.49 -10.16 23.02
C GLU A 115 27.50 -10.97 24.33
N LYS A 116 26.42 -10.87 25.12
CA LYS A 116 26.18 -11.65 26.35
C LYS A 116 25.59 -13.04 26.06
N GLY A 117 25.16 -13.27 24.82
CA GLY A 117 24.49 -14.51 24.42
C GLY A 117 23.00 -14.54 24.67
N VAL A 118 22.38 -13.37 24.87
CA VAL A 118 20.92 -13.23 24.80
C VAL A 118 20.49 -13.33 23.35
N ILE A 119 19.42 -14.08 23.13
CA ILE A 119 18.78 -14.30 21.85
C ILE A 119 17.38 -13.71 21.93
N ALA A 120 17.00 -12.96 20.90
CA ALA A 120 15.64 -12.46 20.74
C ALA A 120 15.05 -12.98 19.44
N ASP A 121 13.79 -13.40 19.48
CA ASP A 121 12.90 -13.68 18.35
C ASP A 121 11.57 -12.96 18.64
N MET A 122 11.36 -11.82 17.97
CA MET A 122 10.34 -10.83 18.30
C MET A 122 9.81 -10.18 17.01
N THR A 123 8.53 -10.22 16.65
CA THR A 123 7.41 -10.82 17.38
C THR A 123 6.46 -11.64 16.49
N VAL A 124 5.47 -12.26 17.12
CA VAL A 124 4.26 -12.77 16.48
C VAL A 124 3.08 -11.99 17.03
N SER A 125 2.50 -11.11 16.22
CA SER A 125 1.43 -10.24 16.70
C SER A 125 0.20 -11.01 17.17
N ALA A 126 -0.44 -10.54 18.24
CA ALA A 126 -1.63 -11.12 18.84
C ALA A 126 -2.62 -10.00 19.23
N LYS A 127 -3.90 -10.35 19.42
CA LYS A 127 -4.93 -9.35 19.72
C LYS A 127 -5.77 -9.76 20.91
N ALA A 128 -5.87 -8.87 21.89
CA ALA A 128 -6.81 -9.04 22.97
C ALA A 128 -8.26 -8.83 22.52
N ASN A 129 -9.17 -9.50 23.22
CA ASN A 129 -10.58 -9.26 23.09
C ASN A 129 -10.94 -7.84 23.52
N SER A 130 -12.02 -7.31 22.94
CA SER A 130 -12.43 -5.92 23.15
C SER A 130 -12.83 -5.61 24.59
N LYS A 131 -13.23 -6.60 25.39
CA LYS A 131 -13.60 -6.39 26.79
C LYS A 131 -12.38 -6.14 27.67
N ALA A 132 -11.31 -6.94 27.51
CA ALA A 132 -10.05 -6.72 28.20
C ALA A 132 -9.43 -5.37 27.81
N GLN A 133 -9.43 -5.04 26.51
CA GLN A 133 -9.01 -3.74 26.00
C GLN A 133 -9.87 -2.56 26.52
N GLY A 134 -11.13 -2.81 26.89
CA GLY A 134 -11.98 -1.79 27.54
C GLY A 134 -11.58 -1.47 28.98
N VAL A 135 -10.83 -2.37 29.64
CA VAL A 135 -10.34 -2.19 31.03
C VAL A 135 -8.89 -1.71 31.04
N ASP A 136 -8.06 -2.31 30.18
CA ASP A 136 -6.64 -2.00 30.02
C ASP A 136 -6.34 -1.89 28.52
N PRO A 137 -6.59 -0.74 27.88
CA PRO A 137 -6.31 -0.57 26.45
C PRO A 137 -4.81 -0.59 26.18
N TYR A 138 -4.41 -0.91 24.94
CA TYR A 138 -3.06 -0.61 24.48
C TYR A 138 -2.74 0.88 24.66
N VAL A 139 -1.49 1.18 24.96
CA VAL A 139 -1.03 2.54 25.24
C VAL A 139 -0.51 3.15 23.94
N ASP A 140 -1.10 4.25 23.47
CA ASP A 140 -0.76 4.87 22.17
C ASP A 140 0.76 5.17 22.00
N ASN A 141 1.43 5.52 23.10
CA ASN A 141 2.88 5.73 23.18
C ASN A 141 3.62 4.65 23.99
N GLY A 142 3.07 3.44 24.05
CA GLY A 142 3.70 2.27 24.60
C GLY A 142 4.71 1.66 23.62
N ILE A 143 5.55 0.75 24.12
CA ILE A 143 6.55 0.06 23.29
C ILE A 143 5.89 -0.92 22.31
N THR A 144 6.45 -1.03 21.11
CA THR A 144 6.00 -1.90 20.01
C THR A 144 7.15 -2.76 19.45
N GLU A 145 6.82 -3.65 18.52
CA GLU A 145 7.71 -4.48 17.71
C GLU A 145 8.81 -3.67 17.04
N ALA A 146 8.52 -2.42 16.66
CA ALA A 146 9.47 -1.54 16.00
C ALA A 146 10.74 -1.23 16.83
N LEU A 147 10.70 -1.39 18.17
CA LEU A 147 11.84 -1.10 19.05
C LEU A 147 12.13 -2.17 20.12
N ILE A 148 11.18 -3.03 20.48
CA ILE A 148 11.33 -3.98 21.59
C ILE A 148 12.58 -4.86 21.45
N THR A 149 12.85 -5.39 20.26
CA THR A 149 14.02 -6.24 19.98
C THR A 149 15.33 -5.48 20.20
N THR A 150 15.39 -4.23 19.73
CA THR A 150 16.55 -3.35 19.93
C THR A 150 16.83 -3.17 21.42
N VAL A 151 15.82 -2.90 22.24
CA VAL A 151 15.97 -2.71 23.70
C VAL A 151 16.52 -3.99 24.34
N ILE A 152 15.94 -5.15 24.03
CA ILE A 152 16.37 -6.42 24.64
C ILE A 152 17.82 -6.75 24.25
N LEU A 153 18.16 -6.71 22.97
CA LEU A 153 19.48 -7.07 22.51
C LEU A 153 20.55 -6.06 22.98
N SER A 154 20.22 -4.77 23.04
CA SER A 154 21.20 -3.75 23.44
C SER A 154 21.53 -3.72 24.93
N GLU A 155 20.66 -4.23 25.83
CA GLU A 155 20.82 -4.00 27.27
C GLU A 155 20.63 -5.22 28.18
N SER A 156 20.25 -6.39 27.66
CA SER A 156 19.97 -7.56 28.52
C SER A 156 21.20 -8.41 28.76
N ASP A 157 21.49 -8.76 30.01
CA ASP A 157 22.63 -9.61 30.39
C ASP A 157 22.32 -11.11 30.30
N SER A 158 21.04 -11.49 30.33
CA SER A 158 20.54 -12.87 30.24
C SER A 158 19.10 -12.91 29.74
N ALA A 159 18.57 -14.09 29.44
CA ALA A 159 17.20 -14.24 28.95
C ALA A 159 16.16 -13.76 29.98
N VAL A 160 16.28 -14.19 31.24
CA VAL A 160 15.39 -13.72 32.31
C VAL A 160 15.55 -12.24 32.61
N ASP A 161 16.76 -11.68 32.45
CA ASP A 161 16.97 -10.23 32.56
C ASP A 161 16.18 -9.48 31.48
N GLY A 162 16.19 -9.97 30.24
CA GLY A 162 15.35 -9.43 29.17
C GLY A 162 13.85 -9.50 29.48
N VAL A 163 13.37 -10.61 30.04
CA VAL A 163 11.96 -10.75 30.49
C VAL A 163 11.63 -9.74 31.58
N ARG A 164 12.53 -9.50 32.54
CA ARG A 164 12.32 -8.54 33.63
C ARG A 164 12.35 -7.09 33.12
N ARG A 165 13.28 -6.77 32.23
CA ARG A 165 13.36 -5.44 31.59
C ARG A 165 12.06 -5.11 30.87
N ILE A 166 11.51 -6.04 30.10
CA ILE A 166 10.25 -5.78 29.40
C ILE A 166 9.04 -5.75 30.35
N ALA A 167 9.04 -6.58 31.41
CA ALA A 167 8.02 -6.51 32.45
C ALA A 167 7.98 -5.13 33.12
N ASP A 168 9.14 -4.55 33.41
CA ASP A 168 9.25 -3.20 33.98
C ASP A 168 8.75 -2.12 33.00
N ILE A 169 9.05 -2.25 31.71
CA ILE A 169 8.56 -1.35 30.66
C ILE A 169 7.03 -1.45 30.55
N PHE A 170 6.47 -2.66 30.45
CA PHE A 170 5.02 -2.85 30.37
C PHE A 170 4.31 -2.31 31.60
N ALA A 171 4.83 -2.52 32.81
CA ALA A 171 4.21 -2.02 34.02
C ALA A 171 4.21 -0.48 34.13
N THR A 172 5.24 0.19 33.61
CA THR A 172 5.45 1.63 33.84
C THR A 172 5.13 2.53 32.65
N LYS A 173 5.17 1.98 31.43
CA LYS A 173 5.04 2.70 30.16
C LYS A 173 4.03 2.05 29.22
N GLY A 174 3.71 0.78 29.46
CA GLY A 174 2.75 0.01 28.68
C GLY A 174 3.28 -0.40 27.30
N SER A 175 2.49 -1.23 26.64
CA SER A 175 2.70 -1.67 25.25
C SER A 175 1.65 -1.05 24.33
N GLY A 176 2.09 -0.69 23.12
CA GLY A 176 1.22 -0.18 22.06
C GLY A 176 0.45 -1.27 21.32
N GLU A 177 0.73 -2.54 21.59
CA GLU A 177 0.16 -3.67 20.85
C GLU A 177 0.21 -4.98 21.63
N GLY A 178 -0.46 -6.00 21.11
CA GLY A 178 -0.40 -7.35 21.65
C GLY A 178 0.55 -8.20 20.83
N ASN A 179 1.42 -8.95 21.49
CA ASN A 179 2.46 -9.75 20.85
C ASN A 179 2.71 -11.04 21.62
N ALA A 180 3.30 -12.01 20.94
CA ALA A 180 3.99 -13.14 21.53
C ALA A 180 5.41 -13.22 20.99
N PHE A 181 6.38 -13.61 21.83
CA PHE A 181 7.78 -13.66 21.41
C PHE A 181 8.64 -14.55 22.31
N VAL A 182 9.88 -14.79 21.89
CA VAL A 182 10.85 -15.63 22.61
C VAL A 182 12.09 -14.82 22.99
N ILE A 183 12.54 -14.99 24.23
CA ILE A 183 13.86 -14.58 24.70
C ILE A 183 14.57 -15.82 25.20
N ALA A 184 15.79 -16.07 24.73
CA ALA A 184 16.55 -17.24 25.13
C ALA A 184 18.01 -16.90 25.43
N ASP A 185 18.67 -17.80 26.12
CA ASP A 185 20.11 -17.84 26.27
C ASP A 185 20.55 -19.31 26.44
N LYS A 186 21.82 -19.50 26.81
CA LYS A 186 22.40 -20.82 27.06
C LYS A 186 21.67 -21.64 28.11
N LYS A 187 21.01 -21.02 29.08
CA LYS A 187 20.43 -21.71 30.24
C LYS A 187 18.96 -21.98 30.04
N GLU A 188 18.24 -21.04 29.44
CA GLU A 188 16.78 -21.05 29.43
C GLU A 188 16.19 -20.37 28.20
N LEU A 189 14.95 -20.75 27.89
CA LEU A 189 14.11 -20.15 26.88
C LEU A 189 12.82 -19.68 27.54
N TRP A 190 12.44 -18.43 27.30
CA TRP A 190 11.21 -17.82 27.81
C TRP A 190 10.30 -17.46 26.65
N TYR A 191 9.06 -17.93 26.70
CA TYR A 191 7.98 -17.50 25.84
C TYR A 191 7.16 -16.43 26.57
N VAL A 192 6.92 -15.29 25.93
CA VAL A 192 6.26 -14.14 26.53
C VAL A 192 5.04 -13.75 25.71
N GLU A 193 3.91 -13.53 26.37
CA GLU A 193 2.69 -12.96 25.76
C GLU A 193 2.34 -11.62 26.40
N VAL A 194 2.09 -10.62 25.56
CA VAL A 194 1.63 -9.28 25.92
C VAL A 194 0.16 -9.19 25.55
N TYR A 195 -0.72 -9.21 26.54
CA TYR A 195 -2.15 -9.29 26.33
C TYR A 195 -2.76 -7.93 26.02
N THR A 196 -2.47 -6.95 26.87
CA THR A 196 -3.08 -5.62 26.87
C THR A 196 -2.01 -4.55 27.12
N GLY A 197 -2.41 -3.30 27.36
CA GLY A 197 -1.47 -2.22 27.64
C GLY A 197 -0.44 -2.55 28.72
N HIS A 198 -0.84 -3.21 29.81
CA HIS A 198 0.05 -3.49 30.94
C HIS A 198 0.05 -4.96 31.39
N GLN A 199 -0.82 -5.82 30.83
CA GLN A 199 -0.86 -7.23 31.23
C GLN A 199 -0.01 -8.10 30.32
N PHE A 200 0.89 -8.86 30.95
CA PHE A 200 1.72 -9.87 30.28
C PHE A 200 1.86 -11.13 31.15
N LEU A 201 2.25 -12.22 30.50
CA LEU A 201 2.68 -13.48 31.13
C LEU A 201 3.86 -14.07 30.36
N ALA A 202 4.92 -14.40 31.07
CA ALA A 202 6.09 -15.11 30.55
C ALA A 202 6.18 -16.51 31.17
N MET A 203 6.49 -17.51 30.35
CA MET A 203 6.67 -18.91 30.72
C MET A 203 8.07 -19.38 30.30
N LYS A 204 8.82 -19.93 31.25
CA LYS A 204 10.01 -20.71 30.96
C LYS A 204 9.60 -21.98 30.23
N TYR A 205 10.10 -22.14 29.02
CA TYR A 205 9.61 -23.16 28.11
C TYR A 205 10.15 -24.55 28.49
N PRO A 206 9.29 -25.58 28.59
CA PRO A 206 9.71 -26.92 28.98
C PRO A 206 10.44 -27.67 27.86
N ARG A 207 11.49 -28.42 28.22
CA ARG A 207 12.32 -29.16 27.26
C ARG A 207 11.62 -30.34 26.58
N ASN A 208 10.52 -30.86 27.12
CA ASN A 208 9.82 -32.04 26.62
C ASN A 208 8.54 -31.71 25.84
N LYS A 209 8.38 -30.45 25.38
CA LYS A 209 7.22 -30.00 24.61
C LYS A 209 7.66 -29.33 23.32
N TYR A 210 6.75 -29.27 22.36
CA TYR A 210 6.87 -28.38 21.20
C TYR A 210 5.61 -27.53 21.05
N SER A 211 5.71 -26.43 20.31
CA SER A 211 4.63 -25.48 20.11
C SER A 211 4.67 -24.93 18.70
N VAL A 212 3.48 -24.67 18.16
CA VAL A 212 3.26 -23.93 16.91
C VAL A 212 2.35 -22.76 17.24
N PHE A 213 2.82 -21.53 17.04
CA PHE A 213 2.13 -20.33 17.51
C PHE A 213 1.99 -19.28 16.39
N PRO A 214 0.91 -19.32 15.60
CA PRO A 214 0.50 -18.20 14.75
C PRO A 214 -0.12 -17.05 15.57
N ASN A 215 -0.64 -16.03 14.88
CA ASN A 215 -1.03 -14.71 15.42
C ASN A 215 -2.25 -14.70 16.38
N THR A 216 -2.11 -15.27 17.56
CA THR A 216 -3.08 -15.26 18.68
C THR A 216 -2.32 -15.51 20.00
N PHE A 217 -3.04 -15.51 21.13
CA PHE A 217 -2.53 -15.98 22.42
C PHE A 217 -2.71 -17.49 22.57
N TRP A 218 -1.79 -18.10 23.31
CA TRP A 218 -1.52 -19.52 23.36
C TRP A 218 -1.37 -20.06 24.77
N ILE A 219 -0.83 -19.29 25.74
CA ILE A 219 -0.69 -19.80 27.11
C ILE A 219 -2.07 -20.15 27.67
N ASN A 220 -2.38 -21.46 27.71
CA ASN A 220 -3.67 -21.99 28.15
C ASN A 220 -3.77 -21.95 29.70
N GLU A 221 -4.38 -22.97 30.31
CA GLU A 221 -4.51 -23.05 31.77
C GLU A 221 -3.15 -23.24 32.45
N VAL A 222 -2.80 -22.30 33.34
CA VAL A 222 -1.60 -22.33 34.17
C VAL A 222 -1.93 -22.02 35.63
N LYS A 223 -1.15 -22.60 36.55
CA LYS A 223 -1.20 -22.30 37.98
C LYS A 223 -0.05 -21.37 38.35
N LEU A 224 -0.36 -20.16 38.80
CA LEU A 224 0.60 -19.09 39.10
C LEU A 224 0.68 -18.85 40.61
N GLU A 225 1.28 -19.79 41.34
CA GLU A 225 1.48 -19.58 42.77
C GLU A 225 2.44 -18.42 43.02
N LYS A 226 1.95 -17.35 43.63
CA LYS A 226 2.73 -16.15 43.93
C LYS A 226 4.01 -16.49 44.71
N GLY A 227 5.16 -16.17 44.13
CA GLY A 227 6.48 -16.23 44.75
C GLY A 227 6.96 -14.83 45.11
N THR A 228 8.04 -14.38 44.47
CA THR A 228 8.62 -13.05 44.69
C THR A 228 7.83 -11.98 43.94
N GLU A 229 7.45 -10.91 44.64
CA GLU A 229 6.81 -9.74 44.04
C GLU A 229 7.79 -8.55 44.06
N THR A 230 7.90 -7.87 42.92
CA THR A 230 8.59 -6.58 42.80
C THR A 230 7.56 -5.43 42.76
N ALA A 231 8.03 -4.19 42.58
CA ALA A 231 7.11 -3.08 42.34
C ALA A 231 6.21 -3.31 41.11
N ASN A 232 6.73 -3.99 40.08
CA ASN A 232 6.17 -4.01 38.73
C ASN A 232 5.59 -5.38 38.31
N TYR A 233 6.13 -6.49 38.82
CA TYR A 233 5.75 -7.83 38.39
C TYR A 233 5.89 -8.88 39.50
N ILE A 234 5.38 -10.08 39.26
CA ILE A 234 5.48 -11.23 40.15
C ILE A 234 6.24 -12.35 39.43
N THR A 235 7.20 -12.97 40.11
CA THR A 235 7.74 -14.28 39.75
C THR A 235 7.02 -15.35 40.58
N ASP A 236 6.56 -16.41 39.95
CA ASP A 236 5.90 -17.49 40.67
C ASP A 236 6.87 -18.28 41.58
N LYS A 237 6.34 -19.11 42.48
CA LYS A 237 7.16 -19.91 43.40
C LYS A 237 8.11 -20.87 42.71
N THR A 238 7.76 -21.35 41.51
CA THR A 238 8.63 -22.28 40.77
C THR A 238 9.75 -21.57 40.03
N GLY A 239 9.65 -20.25 39.82
CA GLY A 239 10.57 -19.49 38.98
C GLY A 239 10.41 -19.77 37.48
N ASN A 240 9.32 -20.42 37.08
CA ASN A 240 9.00 -20.74 35.68
C ASN A 240 8.06 -19.71 35.06
N TYR A 241 7.47 -18.82 35.85
CA TYR A 241 6.56 -17.80 35.35
C TYR A 241 6.90 -16.42 35.91
N ILE A 242 6.84 -15.41 35.04
CA ILE A 242 6.90 -14.00 35.41
C ILE A 242 5.67 -13.32 34.82
N TYR A 243 4.89 -12.60 35.64
CA TYR A 243 3.61 -12.06 35.21
C TYR A 243 3.27 -10.73 35.85
N SER A 244 2.41 -9.99 35.15
CA SER A 244 1.84 -8.72 35.60
C SER A 244 0.99 -8.88 36.87
N LYS A 245 1.10 -7.93 37.80
CA LYS A 245 0.34 -7.93 39.06
C LYS A 245 -1.18 -7.88 38.84
N GLY A 246 -1.62 -7.25 37.76
CA GLY A 246 -3.02 -7.09 37.39
C GLY A 246 -3.61 -8.25 36.58
N LEU A 247 -2.84 -9.30 36.28
CA LEU A 247 -3.22 -10.34 35.31
C LEU A 247 -4.59 -10.98 35.60
N PHE A 248 -4.90 -11.25 36.87
CA PHE A 248 -6.20 -11.82 37.25
C PHE A 248 -7.29 -10.75 37.31
N ASP A 249 -6.98 -9.58 37.88
CA ASP A 249 -7.95 -8.54 38.17
C ASP A 249 -8.50 -7.87 36.90
N VAL A 250 -7.66 -7.64 35.89
CA VAL A 250 -8.08 -7.07 34.62
C VAL A 250 -9.06 -7.99 33.90
N ALA A 251 -8.74 -9.29 33.78
CA ALA A 251 -9.64 -10.27 33.19
C ALA A 251 -10.97 -10.41 33.94
N GLN A 252 -10.96 -10.32 35.28
CA GLN A 252 -12.18 -10.35 36.08
C GLN A 252 -13.03 -9.09 35.88
N LYS A 253 -12.43 -7.90 35.91
CA LYS A 253 -13.12 -6.62 35.66
C LYS A 253 -13.72 -6.59 34.25
N ALA A 254 -13.04 -7.18 33.27
CA ALA A 254 -13.53 -7.30 31.90
C ALA A 254 -14.68 -8.32 31.75
N GLY A 255 -14.91 -9.17 32.76
CA GLY A 255 -15.88 -10.27 32.68
C GLY A 255 -15.47 -11.34 31.68
N THR A 256 -14.17 -11.53 31.45
CA THR A 256 -13.61 -12.53 30.53
C THR A 256 -12.76 -13.59 31.22
N PHE A 257 -12.50 -13.45 32.52
CA PHE A 257 -11.70 -14.40 33.30
C PHE A 257 -12.19 -15.85 33.14
N VAL A 258 -11.27 -16.72 32.73
CA VAL A 258 -11.45 -18.18 32.71
C VAL A 258 -10.37 -18.79 33.60
N GLY A 259 -10.78 -19.47 34.68
CA GLY A 259 -9.85 -20.10 35.63
C GLY A 259 -10.45 -20.22 37.03
N ASN A 260 -9.57 -20.35 38.03
CA ASN A 260 -9.93 -20.38 39.44
C ASN A 260 -8.97 -19.46 40.23
N LYS A 261 -9.44 -18.26 40.58
CA LYS A 261 -8.60 -17.26 41.27
C LYS A 261 -8.15 -17.72 42.65
N GLU A 262 -8.99 -18.41 43.42
CA GLU A 262 -8.64 -18.91 44.75
C GLU A 262 -7.47 -19.90 44.71
N LYS A 263 -7.34 -20.63 43.60
CA LYS A 263 -6.24 -21.57 43.33
C LYS A 263 -5.08 -20.96 42.54
N ASN A 264 -5.14 -19.65 42.22
CA ASN A 264 -4.24 -18.94 41.31
C ASN A 264 -4.14 -19.60 39.92
N ILE A 265 -5.26 -20.10 39.39
CA ILE A 265 -5.34 -20.72 38.07
C ILE A 265 -5.98 -19.75 37.08
N ILE A 266 -5.36 -19.59 35.91
CA ILE A 266 -5.89 -18.79 34.80
C ILE A 266 -5.63 -19.52 33.48
N ASP A 267 -6.63 -19.59 32.61
CA ASP A 267 -6.44 -19.85 31.18
C ASP A 267 -6.26 -18.50 30.49
N ALA A 268 -5.00 -18.10 30.28
CA ALA A 268 -4.66 -16.74 29.88
C ALA A 268 -5.12 -16.45 28.44
N ALA A 269 -4.91 -17.41 27.53
CA ALA A 269 -5.38 -17.35 26.16
C ALA A 269 -6.90 -17.17 26.07
N LYS A 270 -7.71 -17.89 26.88
CA LYS A 270 -9.17 -17.68 26.90
C LYS A 270 -9.59 -16.41 27.61
N SER A 271 -8.83 -15.97 28.63
CA SER A 271 -9.16 -14.78 29.40
C SER A 271 -8.93 -13.49 28.61
N TYR A 272 -7.90 -13.47 27.77
CA TYR A 272 -7.47 -12.28 27.02
C TYR A 272 -7.69 -12.38 25.51
N GLY A 273 -7.67 -13.58 24.92
CA GLY A 273 -7.87 -13.80 23.50
C GLY A 273 -9.33 -13.92 23.08
N SER A 274 -9.53 -14.29 21.81
CA SER A 274 -10.83 -14.64 21.27
C SER A 274 -11.24 -16.05 21.69
N SER A 275 -12.55 -16.27 21.89
CA SER A 275 -13.13 -17.59 22.17
C SER A 275 -12.91 -18.64 21.07
N GLN A 276 -12.54 -18.20 19.87
CA GLN A 276 -12.15 -19.04 18.73
C GLN A 276 -10.98 -18.40 18.00
N TYR A 277 -10.05 -19.22 17.52
CA TYR A 277 -8.95 -18.73 16.68
C TYR A 277 -9.46 -18.41 15.28
N ASP A 278 -8.88 -17.39 14.63
CA ASP A 278 -9.18 -17.07 13.24
C ASP A 278 -8.84 -18.24 12.31
N ALA A 279 -9.57 -18.35 11.19
CA ALA A 279 -9.42 -19.44 10.23
C ALA A 279 -7.96 -19.65 9.77
N GLY A 280 -7.25 -18.55 9.49
CA GLY A 280 -5.85 -18.60 9.08
C GLY A 280 -4.89 -18.98 10.20
N ASN A 281 -5.24 -18.75 11.47
CA ASN A 281 -4.46 -19.24 12.61
C ASN A 281 -4.69 -20.75 12.78
N ARG A 282 -5.95 -21.20 12.68
CA ARG A 282 -6.31 -22.62 12.77
C ARG A 282 -5.64 -23.46 11.69
N SER A 283 -5.63 -23.00 10.44
CA SER A 283 -4.99 -23.74 9.34
C SER A 283 -3.48 -23.91 9.55
N ARG A 284 -2.80 -22.87 10.04
CA ARG A 284 -1.35 -22.88 10.31
C ARG A 284 -0.98 -23.73 11.52
N VAL A 285 -1.68 -23.59 12.65
CA VAL A 285 -1.39 -24.43 13.83
C VAL A 285 -1.69 -25.90 13.55
N TYR A 286 -2.78 -26.21 12.86
CA TYR A 286 -3.11 -27.60 12.51
C TYR A 286 -2.07 -28.21 11.58
N SER A 287 -1.77 -27.54 10.47
CA SER A 287 -0.79 -28.05 9.50
C SER A 287 0.61 -28.13 10.09
N GLY A 288 0.99 -27.17 10.93
CA GLY A 288 2.26 -27.15 11.65
C GLY A 288 2.40 -28.29 12.66
N ILE A 289 1.37 -28.53 13.47
CA ILE A 289 1.35 -29.67 14.41
C ILE A 289 1.48 -30.98 13.63
N LYS A 290 0.75 -31.14 12.52
CA LYS A 290 0.84 -32.33 11.66
C LYS A 290 2.17 -32.45 10.91
N ALA A 291 2.87 -31.35 10.66
CA ALA A 291 4.19 -31.36 10.02
C ALA A 291 5.26 -31.90 10.99
N LEU A 292 5.23 -31.45 12.25
CA LEU A 292 6.21 -31.85 13.26
C LEU A 292 5.86 -33.21 13.93
N ASN A 293 4.57 -33.50 14.11
CA ASN A 293 4.08 -34.75 14.65
C ASN A 293 2.86 -35.26 13.85
N PRO A 294 3.10 -36.03 12.76
CA PRO A 294 2.02 -36.61 11.95
C PRO A 294 1.05 -37.50 12.72
N LYS A 295 1.50 -38.10 13.84
CA LYS A 295 0.69 -38.97 14.71
C LYS A 295 -0.18 -38.21 15.71
N SER A 296 -0.05 -36.88 15.80
CA SER A 296 -0.84 -36.06 16.72
C SER A 296 -2.34 -36.28 16.54
N THR A 297 -3.11 -36.28 17.64
CA THR A 297 -4.55 -36.54 17.65
C THR A 297 -5.41 -35.30 17.40
N VAL A 298 -4.79 -34.12 17.23
CA VAL A 298 -5.51 -32.88 16.92
C VAL A 298 -6.33 -33.03 15.63
N LYS A 299 -7.50 -32.38 15.62
CA LYS A 299 -8.44 -32.41 14.48
C LYS A 299 -8.48 -31.04 13.83
N GLU A 300 -8.63 -31.02 12.51
CA GLU A 300 -8.63 -29.77 11.74
C GLU A 300 -9.69 -28.75 12.22
N ASN A 301 -10.86 -29.25 12.60
CA ASN A 301 -12.00 -28.44 13.02
C ASN A 301 -11.99 -28.08 14.51
N ASP A 302 -10.90 -28.36 15.24
CA ASP A 302 -10.75 -27.92 16.62
C ASP A 302 -10.76 -26.38 16.68
N LYS A 303 -11.58 -25.82 17.57
CA LYS A 303 -11.76 -24.36 17.69
C LYS A 303 -10.56 -23.67 18.34
N VAL A 304 -9.83 -24.41 19.16
CA VAL A 304 -8.64 -24.01 19.91
C VAL A 304 -7.67 -25.19 19.94
N TYR A 305 -6.39 -24.89 20.10
CA TYR A 305 -5.32 -25.87 20.19
C TYR A 305 -4.48 -25.56 21.43
N ASN A 306 -3.97 -26.60 22.08
CA ASN A 306 -3.05 -26.43 23.21
C ASN A 306 -1.73 -25.84 22.71
N PHE A 307 -1.12 -24.96 23.49
CA PHE A 307 0.21 -24.44 23.18
C PHE A 307 1.28 -25.51 23.30
N LEU A 308 1.35 -26.16 24.46
CA LEU A 308 2.31 -27.22 24.73
C LEU A 308 1.80 -28.54 24.14
N GLN A 309 2.46 -29.00 23.09
CA GLN A 309 2.18 -30.26 22.39
C GLN A 309 3.16 -31.35 22.80
N ASP A 310 2.70 -32.60 22.70
CA ASP A 310 3.48 -33.81 22.96
C ASP A 310 3.96 -34.46 21.65
N ALA A 311 5.21 -34.93 21.65
CA ALA A 311 5.77 -35.78 20.60
C ALA A 311 6.65 -36.87 21.23
N ASP A 312 6.99 -37.89 20.43
CA ASP A 312 7.94 -38.92 20.82
C ASP A 312 9.32 -38.26 21.12
N LYS A 313 10.09 -38.77 22.09
CA LYS A 313 11.46 -38.28 22.34
C LYS A 313 12.33 -38.46 21.10
N ASN A 314 13.25 -37.54 20.85
CA ASN A 314 14.18 -37.57 19.71
C ASN A 314 13.48 -37.75 18.34
N SER A 315 12.27 -37.20 18.17
CA SER A 315 11.48 -37.41 16.94
C SER A 315 11.62 -36.28 15.93
N ILE A 316 11.92 -35.06 16.38
CA ILE A 316 11.95 -33.86 15.53
C ILE A 316 13.41 -33.51 15.21
N SER A 317 13.71 -33.29 13.93
CA SER A 317 15.02 -32.82 13.47
C SER A 317 14.99 -31.35 13.07
N LEU A 318 16.16 -30.72 12.98
CA LEU A 318 16.29 -29.37 12.43
C LEU A 318 15.69 -29.24 11.02
N LYS A 319 15.88 -30.26 10.16
CA LYS A 319 15.29 -30.28 8.81
C LYS A 319 13.77 -30.36 8.82
N ASP A 320 13.16 -30.98 9.84
CA ASP A 320 11.70 -30.98 9.98
C ASP A 320 11.19 -29.56 10.30
N VAL A 321 11.97 -28.77 11.04
CA VAL A 321 11.67 -27.35 11.30
C VAL A 321 11.89 -26.49 10.05
N PHE A 322 12.92 -26.77 9.23
CA PHE A 322 13.06 -26.13 7.90
C PHE A 322 11.89 -26.46 6.96
N ALA A 323 11.40 -27.70 6.99
CA ALA A 323 10.23 -28.09 6.22
C ALA A 323 8.95 -27.45 6.74
N PHE A 324 8.83 -27.28 8.07
CA PHE A 324 7.71 -26.59 8.71
C PHE A 324 7.56 -25.14 8.20
N THR A 325 8.63 -24.36 8.11
CA THR A 325 8.57 -22.96 7.64
C THR A 325 8.21 -22.86 6.15
N ARG A 326 8.43 -23.93 5.37
CA ARG A 326 8.06 -24.02 3.95
C ARG A 326 6.66 -24.53 3.70
N ASN A 327 5.98 -25.04 4.73
CA ASN A 327 4.75 -25.79 4.61
C ASN A 327 3.59 -24.91 4.11
N ARG A 328 3.02 -25.28 2.96
CA ARG A 328 1.82 -24.68 2.36
C ARG A 328 0.64 -25.64 2.34
N LEU A 329 0.50 -26.41 3.42
CA LEU A 329 -0.58 -27.38 3.67
C LEU A 329 -0.49 -28.66 2.83
N GLU A 330 0.60 -28.86 2.07
CA GLU A 330 0.79 -30.06 1.26
C GLU A 330 0.87 -31.31 2.15
N ASN A 331 1.40 -31.18 3.38
CA ASN A 331 1.50 -32.27 4.36
C ASN A 331 0.14 -32.82 4.82
N ILE A 332 -0.93 -32.06 4.65
CA ILE A 332 -2.31 -32.45 4.96
C ILE A 332 -3.17 -32.57 3.69
N GLY A 333 -2.54 -32.63 2.52
CA GLY A 333 -3.22 -32.83 1.23
C GLY A 333 -4.10 -31.66 0.79
N LYS A 334 -3.81 -30.44 1.23
CA LYS A 334 -4.58 -29.24 0.87
C LYS A 334 -3.76 -28.27 0.03
N LYS A 335 -4.48 -27.53 -0.82
CA LYS A 335 -3.92 -26.41 -1.58
C LYS A 335 -4.01 -25.14 -0.74
N ALA A 336 -2.87 -24.48 -0.54
CA ALA A 336 -2.84 -23.18 0.12
C ALA A 336 -3.60 -22.11 -0.64
N ASP A 337 -4.16 -21.17 0.13
CA ASP A 337 -4.72 -19.91 -0.35
C ASP A 337 -4.08 -18.75 0.42
N ASP A 338 -3.38 -17.86 -0.28
CA ASP A 338 -2.78 -16.67 0.32
C ASP A 338 -3.82 -15.56 0.59
N GLN A 339 -5.07 -15.74 0.14
CA GLN A 339 -6.21 -14.96 0.62
C GLN A 339 -6.63 -15.50 1.99
N LYS A 340 -6.16 -14.85 3.06
CA LYS A 340 -6.47 -15.14 4.48
C LYS A 340 -7.78 -15.91 4.67
N GLY A 341 -7.72 -17.15 5.18
CA GLY A 341 -8.87 -18.05 5.24
C GLY A 341 -8.54 -19.43 5.83
N ASN A 342 -9.39 -20.43 5.56
CA ASN A 342 -9.26 -21.79 6.10
C ASN A 342 -8.06 -22.58 5.54
N THR A 343 -7.40 -22.09 4.49
CA THR A 343 -6.22 -22.70 3.87
C THR A 343 -5.04 -21.75 3.80
N TYR A 344 -4.94 -20.84 4.77
CA TYR A 344 -3.79 -19.95 4.86
C TYR A 344 -2.54 -20.72 5.30
N PRO A 345 -1.41 -20.64 4.56
CA PRO A 345 -0.22 -21.45 4.81
C PRO A 345 0.75 -20.82 5.81
N ILE A 346 1.69 -21.64 6.31
CA ILE A 346 2.86 -21.18 7.07
C ILE A 346 3.88 -20.55 6.11
N GLY A 347 4.32 -21.31 5.11
CA GLY A 347 5.24 -20.84 4.07
C GLY A 347 4.56 -19.86 3.11
N ASN A 348 4.42 -18.62 3.54
CA ASN A 348 3.66 -17.60 2.82
C ASN A 348 4.47 -16.96 1.68
N ARG A 349 3.76 -16.37 0.71
CA ARG A 349 4.38 -15.47 -0.28
C ARG A 349 4.93 -14.18 0.35
N ASN A 350 4.37 -13.76 1.49
CA ASN A 350 4.73 -12.53 2.19
C ASN A 350 5.91 -12.72 3.18
N THR A 351 6.52 -13.91 3.21
CA THR A 351 7.66 -14.18 4.09
C THR A 351 8.86 -13.37 3.64
N MET A 352 9.24 -12.39 4.46
CA MET A 352 10.36 -11.48 4.22
C MET A 352 11.67 -12.12 4.62
N GLU A 353 11.64 -12.93 5.66
CA GLU A 353 12.74 -13.78 6.11
C GLU A 353 12.19 -14.92 6.95
N SER A 354 13.02 -15.94 7.16
CA SER A 354 12.77 -16.93 8.19
C SER A 354 14.06 -17.27 8.90
N HIS A 355 13.99 -17.27 10.22
CA HIS A 355 15.11 -17.60 11.09
C HIS A 355 14.74 -18.72 12.05
N ILE A 356 15.70 -19.60 12.33
CA ILE A 356 15.59 -20.68 13.29
C ILE A 356 16.86 -20.71 14.14
N PHE A 357 16.71 -20.43 15.42
CA PHE A 357 17.76 -20.60 16.41
C PHE A 357 17.84 -22.06 16.86
N GLN A 358 19.07 -22.57 16.92
CA GLN A 358 19.40 -23.87 17.49
C GLN A 358 20.40 -23.66 18.64
N ILE A 359 20.02 -24.09 19.85
CA ILE A 359 20.79 -23.89 21.09
C ILE A 359 21.24 -25.26 21.64
N ASP A 360 22.54 -25.41 21.88
CA ASP A 360 23.08 -26.50 22.66
C ASP A 360 23.31 -26.08 24.12
N HIS A 361 22.41 -26.52 25.01
CA HIS A 361 22.48 -26.22 26.44
C HIS A 361 23.60 -26.98 27.18
N ASN A 362 24.18 -28.03 26.57
CA ASN A 362 25.14 -28.92 27.23
C ASN A 362 26.60 -28.53 27.01
N LYS A 363 26.89 -27.67 26.03
CA LYS A 363 28.27 -27.22 25.77
C LYS A 363 28.71 -26.20 26.80
N ASN A 364 29.96 -26.23 27.24
CA ASN A 364 30.50 -25.29 28.24
C ASN A 364 31.00 -23.96 27.64
N ASP A 365 30.92 -23.78 26.33
CA ASP A 365 31.46 -22.59 25.65
C ASP A 365 30.56 -21.36 25.75
N LYS A 366 31.17 -20.19 25.54
CA LYS A 366 30.47 -18.89 25.46
C LYS A 366 29.59 -18.78 24.21
N LEU A 367 29.95 -19.54 23.17
CA LEU A 367 29.26 -19.63 21.89
C LEU A 367 28.61 -21.02 21.86
N HIS A 368 27.28 -21.05 21.82
CA HIS A 368 26.50 -22.25 22.14
C HIS A 368 25.24 -22.37 21.25
N SER A 369 25.13 -21.53 20.22
CA SER A 369 23.97 -21.47 19.34
C SER A 369 24.32 -20.98 17.94
N VAL A 370 23.41 -21.26 17.01
CA VAL A 370 23.44 -20.75 15.63
C VAL A 370 22.03 -20.35 15.19
N MET A 371 21.94 -19.31 14.37
CA MET A 371 20.72 -18.85 13.71
C MET A 371 20.78 -19.29 12.26
N TRP A 372 19.94 -20.24 11.89
CA TRP A 372 19.70 -20.62 10.51
C TRP A 372 18.79 -19.58 9.88
N LEU A 373 19.32 -18.74 9.01
CA LEU A 373 18.60 -17.63 8.37
C LEU A 373 18.44 -17.88 6.87
N ALA A 374 17.20 -17.69 6.40
CA ALA A 374 16.85 -17.59 5.00
C ALA A 374 16.23 -16.19 4.77
N LEU A 375 16.95 -15.31 4.07
CA LEU A 375 16.42 -14.00 3.65
C LEU A 375 15.51 -14.18 2.43
N GLY A 376 14.31 -13.61 2.46
CA GLY A 376 13.22 -13.93 1.55
C GLY A 376 12.52 -15.24 1.92
N SER A 377 11.65 -15.73 1.04
CA SER A 377 10.90 -16.97 1.30
C SER A 377 11.85 -18.18 1.42
N PRO A 378 11.74 -19.00 2.49
CA PRO A 378 12.60 -20.17 2.68
C PRO A 378 12.38 -21.25 1.62
N ARG A 379 11.36 -21.14 0.75
CA ARG A 379 11.17 -22.02 -0.42
C ARG A 379 12.17 -21.73 -1.56
N PHE A 380 12.72 -20.52 -1.61
CA PHE A 380 13.62 -20.06 -2.68
C PHE A 380 14.96 -19.56 -2.15
N SER A 381 15.12 -19.46 -0.83
CA SER A 381 16.34 -19.05 -0.14
C SER A 381 16.82 -20.20 0.76
N PRO A 382 18.09 -20.64 0.67
CA PRO A 382 18.62 -21.68 1.55
C PRO A 382 18.86 -21.13 2.97
N TYR A 383 18.70 -21.98 3.97
CA TYR A 383 19.10 -21.65 5.34
C TYR A 383 20.63 -21.65 5.49
N ILE A 384 21.17 -20.50 5.91
CA ILE A 384 22.59 -20.29 6.16
C ILE A 384 22.85 -20.12 7.67
N PRO A 385 23.90 -20.73 8.26
CA PRO A 385 24.22 -20.60 9.67
C PRO A 385 24.90 -19.26 10.00
N TYR A 386 24.24 -18.41 10.79
CA TYR A 386 24.77 -17.17 11.37
C TYR A 386 25.05 -17.38 12.86
N TYR A 387 26.24 -17.00 13.31
CA TYR A 387 26.72 -17.38 14.64
C TYR A 387 26.61 -16.25 15.66
N GLN A 388 26.47 -16.62 16.92
CA GLN A 388 26.57 -15.70 18.04
C GLN A 388 27.93 -14.95 18.01
N ASN A 389 27.91 -13.67 18.37
CA ASN A 389 29.07 -12.75 18.39
C ASN A 389 29.78 -12.55 17.04
N GLN A 390 29.18 -12.99 15.93
CA GLN A 390 29.64 -12.64 14.59
C GLN A 390 29.69 -11.12 14.43
N THR A 391 30.78 -10.62 13.84
CA THR A 391 31.07 -9.18 13.79
C THR A 391 30.74 -8.54 12.45
N LYS A 392 30.42 -9.34 11.44
CA LYS A 392 30.06 -8.88 10.09
C LYS A 392 29.32 -9.98 9.32
N GLY A 393 28.37 -9.62 8.45
CA GLY A 393 27.82 -10.50 7.40
C GLY A 393 28.41 -10.20 6.02
N ILE A 394 28.16 -11.06 5.03
CA ILE A 394 28.49 -10.72 3.63
C ILE A 394 27.69 -9.49 3.17
N GLU A 395 28.23 -8.73 2.21
CA GLU A 395 27.60 -7.49 1.72
C GLU A 395 26.19 -7.77 1.17
N GLU A 396 26.02 -8.89 0.47
CA GLU A 396 24.79 -9.25 -0.21
C GLU A 396 23.65 -9.63 0.76
N ALA A 397 23.96 -10.12 1.95
CA ALA A 397 22.99 -10.38 3.01
C ALA A 397 22.72 -9.14 3.90
N SER A 398 23.61 -8.15 3.82
CA SER A 398 23.51 -6.89 4.56
C SER A 398 22.99 -5.74 3.68
N ALA A 399 22.51 -6.05 2.47
CA ALA A 399 22.13 -5.05 1.48
C ALA A 399 20.81 -4.34 1.85
N GLU A 400 20.85 -3.01 1.95
CA GLU A 400 19.73 -2.22 2.46
C GLU A 400 18.89 -1.50 1.40
N LYS A 401 19.14 -1.73 0.10
CA LYS A 401 18.34 -1.04 -0.93
C LYS A 401 16.94 -1.63 -1.00
N ASN A 402 15.94 -0.77 -1.11
CA ASN A 402 14.52 -1.13 -1.22
C ASN A 402 14.05 -1.36 -2.68
N GLU A 403 14.98 -1.39 -3.63
CA GLU A 403 14.71 -1.69 -5.03
C GLU A 403 15.41 -2.98 -5.42
N PHE A 404 14.80 -3.77 -6.33
CA PHE A 404 15.41 -5.00 -6.81
C PHE A 404 16.84 -4.76 -7.32
N HIS A 405 17.78 -5.56 -6.82
CA HIS A 405 19.11 -5.68 -7.39
C HIS A 405 19.71 -7.07 -7.15
N GLN A 406 20.49 -7.56 -8.10
CA GLN A 406 21.06 -8.90 -8.03
C GLN A 406 22.11 -9.07 -6.92
N LYS A 407 22.73 -7.98 -6.44
CA LYS A 407 23.67 -7.99 -5.30
C LYS A 407 22.98 -8.04 -3.93
N SER A 408 21.85 -8.72 -3.82
CA SER A 408 21.11 -8.91 -2.57
C SER A 408 20.55 -10.32 -2.51
N VAL A 409 20.78 -11.01 -1.39
CA VAL A 409 20.21 -12.34 -1.12
C VAL A 409 18.67 -12.24 -1.11
N TYR A 410 18.12 -11.26 -0.38
CA TYR A 410 16.69 -11.03 -0.30
C TYR A 410 16.05 -10.83 -1.68
N TRP A 411 16.62 -9.95 -2.50
CA TRP A 411 16.02 -9.59 -3.79
C TRP A 411 16.10 -10.72 -4.82
N LEU A 412 17.17 -11.51 -4.82
CA LEU A 412 17.25 -12.70 -5.67
C LEU A 412 16.20 -13.75 -5.27
N ALA A 413 16.06 -14.04 -3.98
CA ALA A 413 15.05 -14.98 -3.48
C ALA A 413 13.62 -14.50 -3.78
N THR A 414 13.38 -13.19 -3.63
CA THR A 414 12.09 -12.55 -3.92
C THR A 414 11.74 -12.60 -5.41
N ASP A 415 12.69 -12.35 -6.31
CA ASP A 415 12.46 -12.45 -7.76
C ASP A 415 12.17 -13.90 -8.18
N MET A 416 12.86 -14.88 -7.59
CA MET A 416 12.56 -16.30 -7.81
C MET A 416 11.15 -16.67 -7.34
N MET A 417 10.73 -16.15 -6.18
CA MET A 417 9.37 -16.33 -5.69
C MET A 417 8.34 -15.73 -6.67
N HIS A 418 8.57 -14.50 -7.15
CA HIS A 418 7.69 -13.85 -8.14
C HIS A 418 7.57 -14.64 -9.45
N MET A 419 8.69 -15.19 -9.95
CA MET A 419 8.70 -16.07 -11.11
C MET A 419 7.87 -17.33 -10.84
N ALA A 420 8.12 -17.96 -9.68
CA ALA A 420 7.45 -19.20 -9.30
C ALA A 420 5.95 -19.04 -9.08
N GLU A 421 5.44 -17.89 -8.65
CA GLU A 421 4.00 -17.65 -8.54
C GLU A 421 3.21 -17.79 -9.86
N THR A 422 3.91 -17.83 -11.00
CA THR A 422 3.30 -18.12 -12.30
C THR A 422 2.86 -19.59 -12.40
N ASP A 423 3.67 -20.50 -11.86
CA ASP A 423 3.38 -21.94 -11.74
C ASP A 423 4.22 -22.51 -10.58
N LEU A 424 3.67 -22.43 -9.37
CA LEU A 424 4.43 -22.70 -8.15
C LEU A 424 4.99 -24.12 -8.11
N ASP A 425 4.23 -25.09 -8.62
CA ASP A 425 4.63 -26.49 -8.60
C ASP A 425 5.76 -26.77 -9.59
N HIS A 426 5.72 -26.17 -10.79
CA HIS A 426 6.80 -26.30 -11.78
C HIS A 426 8.09 -25.66 -11.29
N PHE A 427 8.02 -24.38 -10.92
CA PHE A 427 9.20 -23.59 -10.59
C PHE A 427 9.83 -23.98 -9.24
N SER A 428 9.04 -24.38 -8.24
CA SER A 428 9.61 -24.86 -6.96
C SER A 428 10.49 -26.09 -7.18
N LYS A 429 10.12 -27.01 -8.09
CA LYS A 429 10.90 -28.23 -8.37
C LYS A 429 12.25 -27.95 -9.02
N LEU A 430 12.42 -26.82 -9.70
CA LEU A 430 13.68 -26.48 -10.38
C LEU A 430 14.84 -26.19 -9.43
N VAL A 431 14.52 -25.81 -8.18
CA VAL A 431 15.48 -25.25 -7.22
C VAL A 431 15.50 -25.98 -5.89
N LYS A 432 14.43 -26.72 -5.56
CA LYS A 432 14.29 -27.45 -4.30
C LYS A 432 15.48 -28.35 -4.00
N ASP A 433 15.85 -29.23 -4.93
CA ASP A 433 16.91 -30.22 -4.70
C ASP A 433 18.29 -29.55 -4.47
N ASP A 434 18.54 -28.44 -5.16
CA ASP A 434 19.76 -27.66 -5.03
C ASP A 434 19.85 -26.99 -3.64
N ILE A 435 18.74 -26.41 -3.16
CA ILE A 435 18.61 -25.84 -1.81
C ILE A 435 18.82 -26.93 -0.75
N GLU A 436 18.06 -28.02 -0.83
CA GLU A 436 18.11 -29.12 0.16
C GLU A 436 19.52 -29.76 0.22
N LYS A 437 20.21 -29.87 -0.92
CA LYS A 437 21.58 -30.37 -0.98
C LYS A 437 22.58 -29.45 -0.28
N LEU A 438 22.47 -28.14 -0.46
CA LEU A 438 23.32 -27.19 0.27
C LEU A 438 23.03 -27.25 1.76
N GLU A 439 21.76 -27.27 2.15
CA GLU A 439 21.35 -27.37 3.56
C GLU A 439 21.87 -28.65 4.21
N ASP A 440 21.82 -29.79 3.51
CA ASP A 440 22.40 -31.04 4.01
C ASP A 440 23.91 -30.96 4.26
N ILE A 441 24.64 -30.23 3.41
CA ILE A 441 26.07 -29.98 3.61
C ILE A 441 26.29 -29.07 4.82
N LEU A 442 25.53 -27.97 4.91
CA LEU A 442 25.68 -26.99 5.98
C LEU A 442 25.28 -27.55 7.35
N VAL A 443 24.18 -28.30 7.44
CA VAL A 443 23.74 -28.96 8.68
C VAL A 443 24.79 -29.96 9.18
N LYS A 444 25.44 -30.71 8.28
CA LYS A 444 26.52 -31.64 8.65
C LYS A 444 27.82 -30.91 9.05
N LYS A 445 28.14 -29.80 8.38
CA LYS A 445 29.34 -28.98 8.61
C LYS A 445 29.24 -28.20 9.93
N THR A 446 28.07 -27.64 10.22
CA THR A 446 27.87 -26.65 11.28
C THR A 446 28.17 -27.20 12.66
N LYS A 447 28.88 -26.40 13.45
CA LYS A 447 29.18 -26.65 14.86
C LYS A 447 28.56 -25.52 15.68
N LEU A 448 27.88 -25.87 16.77
CA LEU A 448 27.16 -24.91 17.64
C LEU A 448 28.07 -24.19 18.63
N ASP A 449 29.38 -24.36 18.52
CA ASP A 449 30.45 -23.85 19.37
C ASP A 449 31.62 -23.31 18.53
N PRO A 450 31.40 -22.24 17.73
CA PRO A 450 32.53 -21.57 17.11
C PRO A 450 33.54 -21.17 18.19
N LYS A 451 34.83 -21.32 17.90
CA LYS A 451 35.90 -21.10 18.89
C LYS A 451 35.95 -19.66 19.40
N ASP A 452 35.70 -18.71 18.51
CA ASP A 452 35.73 -17.28 18.76
C ASP A 452 34.91 -16.52 17.70
N ALA A 453 34.73 -15.21 17.91
CA ALA A 453 33.99 -14.32 17.01
C ALA A 453 34.58 -14.24 15.59
N LYS A 454 35.92 -14.40 15.45
CA LYS A 454 36.58 -14.38 14.14
C LYS A 454 36.23 -15.64 13.35
N THR A 455 36.34 -16.81 13.99
CA THR A 455 36.00 -18.11 13.41
C THR A 455 34.52 -18.15 13.04
N ALA A 456 33.64 -17.65 13.90
CA ALA A 456 32.22 -17.46 13.62
C ALA A 456 31.99 -16.62 12.35
N THR A 457 32.66 -15.46 12.27
CA THR A 457 32.54 -14.53 11.13
C THR A 457 33.07 -15.13 9.83
N ASP A 458 34.24 -15.76 9.86
CA ASP A 458 34.87 -16.35 8.67
C ASP A 458 34.09 -17.57 8.16
N THR A 459 33.60 -18.41 9.07
CA THR A 459 32.80 -19.60 8.71
C THR A 459 31.47 -19.19 8.08
N ASN A 460 30.76 -18.24 8.69
CA ASN A 460 29.55 -17.70 8.09
C ASN A 460 29.82 -17.05 6.74
N ALA A 461 30.90 -16.26 6.59
CA ALA A 461 31.21 -15.62 5.32
C ALA A 461 31.41 -16.64 4.19
N GLU A 462 32.10 -17.75 4.46
CA GLU A 462 32.27 -18.85 3.50
C GLU A 462 30.93 -19.50 3.12
N ASP A 463 30.11 -19.84 4.11
CA ASP A 463 28.85 -20.56 3.90
C ASP A 463 27.78 -19.66 3.27
N ALA A 464 27.69 -18.40 3.69
CA ALA A 464 26.81 -17.38 3.11
C ALA A 464 27.21 -17.07 1.66
N LYS A 465 28.51 -17.03 1.34
CA LYS A 465 28.97 -16.80 -0.03
C LYS A 465 28.55 -17.95 -0.94
N LYS A 466 28.70 -19.21 -0.49
CA LYS A 466 28.19 -20.40 -1.20
C LYS A 466 26.67 -20.34 -1.39
N GLY A 467 25.92 -19.93 -0.37
CA GLY A 467 24.48 -19.72 -0.45
C GLY A 467 24.09 -18.70 -1.50
N TYR A 468 24.77 -17.54 -1.52
CA TYR A 468 24.54 -16.49 -2.50
C TYR A 468 24.90 -16.93 -3.93
N GLU A 469 26.04 -17.60 -4.13
CA GLU A 469 26.44 -18.12 -5.45
C GLU A 469 25.44 -19.17 -5.97
N LEU A 470 24.94 -20.05 -5.09
CA LEU A 470 23.88 -20.98 -5.44
C LEU A 470 22.61 -20.24 -5.85
N LEU A 471 22.22 -19.22 -5.09
CA LEU A 471 21.04 -18.41 -5.36
C LEU A 471 21.14 -17.71 -6.72
N GLN A 472 22.30 -17.15 -7.07
CA GLN A 472 22.53 -16.58 -8.40
C GLN A 472 22.35 -17.61 -9.52
N LYS A 473 22.95 -18.79 -9.36
CA LYS A 473 22.84 -19.88 -10.35
C LYS A 473 21.38 -20.35 -10.51
N MET A 474 20.66 -20.52 -9.42
CA MET A 474 19.25 -20.90 -9.44
C MET A 474 18.37 -19.81 -10.07
N HIS A 475 18.65 -18.55 -9.75
CA HIS A 475 17.96 -17.38 -10.32
C HIS A 475 18.12 -17.34 -11.84
N ASP A 476 19.34 -17.44 -12.37
CA ASP A 476 19.60 -17.42 -13.81
C ASP A 476 18.90 -18.58 -14.54
N LYS A 477 18.97 -19.79 -13.97
CA LYS A 477 18.27 -20.99 -14.48
C LYS A 477 16.76 -20.78 -14.50
N MET A 478 16.19 -20.32 -13.39
CA MET A 478 14.75 -20.09 -13.26
C MET A 478 14.27 -18.99 -14.21
N LYS A 479 15.05 -17.91 -14.37
CA LYS A 479 14.73 -16.80 -15.27
C LYS A 479 14.68 -17.21 -16.74
N ALA A 480 15.62 -18.04 -17.18
CA ALA A 480 15.61 -18.57 -18.54
C ALA A 480 14.35 -19.42 -18.81
N GLU A 481 14.04 -20.34 -17.90
CA GLU A 481 12.82 -21.19 -17.97
C GLU A 481 11.54 -20.34 -17.90
N TYR A 482 11.53 -19.31 -17.05
CA TYR A 482 10.38 -18.43 -16.87
C TYR A 482 10.04 -17.61 -18.12
N ILE A 483 11.07 -17.06 -18.80
CA ILE A 483 10.86 -16.32 -20.06
C ILE A 483 10.32 -17.28 -21.14
N ASP A 484 10.87 -18.50 -21.24
CA ASP A 484 10.37 -19.51 -22.17
C ASP A 484 8.91 -19.89 -21.84
N TYR A 485 8.58 -20.08 -20.57
CA TYR A 485 7.23 -20.36 -20.10
C TYR A 485 6.24 -19.26 -20.51
N LEU A 486 6.55 -17.98 -20.26
CA LEU A 486 5.71 -16.85 -20.62
C LEU A 486 5.51 -16.70 -22.14
N ASN A 487 6.46 -17.18 -22.95
CA ASN A 487 6.33 -17.20 -24.40
C ASN A 487 5.40 -18.31 -24.92
N LYS A 488 5.12 -19.33 -24.10
CA LYS A 488 4.34 -20.51 -24.46
C LYS A 488 2.97 -20.59 -23.79
N HIS A 489 2.76 -19.89 -22.68
CA HIS A 489 1.55 -20.01 -21.87
C HIS A 489 0.87 -18.66 -21.66
N ASP A 490 -0.45 -18.67 -21.73
CA ASP A 490 -1.27 -17.56 -21.24
C ASP A 490 -1.19 -17.51 -19.71
N THR A 491 -1.17 -16.31 -19.14
CA THR A 491 -1.21 -16.12 -17.68
C THR A 491 -2.46 -15.35 -17.26
N VAL A 492 -2.92 -15.59 -16.04
CA VAL A 492 -4.05 -14.87 -15.45
C VAL A 492 -3.62 -14.32 -14.09
N ASN A 493 -3.74 -13.01 -13.92
CA ASN A 493 -3.40 -12.33 -12.67
C ASN A 493 -4.60 -11.59 -12.12
N THR A 494 -4.83 -11.71 -10.82
CA THR A 494 -5.96 -11.08 -10.14
C THR A 494 -5.46 -10.16 -9.04
N THR A 495 -5.89 -8.91 -9.07
CA THR A 495 -5.63 -7.89 -8.05
C THR A 495 -6.93 -7.52 -7.37
N TYR A 496 -6.94 -7.50 -6.04
CA TYR A 496 -8.10 -7.08 -5.25
C TYR A 496 -7.79 -5.80 -4.46
N ASN A 497 -8.61 -4.77 -4.65
CA ASN A 497 -8.56 -3.55 -3.87
C ASN A 497 -9.64 -3.57 -2.79
N ARG A 498 -9.22 -3.81 -1.54
CA ARG A 498 -10.10 -3.88 -0.36
C ARG A 498 -10.88 -2.59 -0.10
N ARG A 499 -10.33 -1.41 -0.45
CA ARG A 499 -10.94 -0.11 -0.08
C ARG A 499 -12.24 0.15 -0.82
N ASN A 500 -12.28 -0.20 -2.10
CA ASN A 500 -13.44 0.01 -2.97
C ASN A 500 -14.13 -1.32 -3.35
N GLY A 501 -13.59 -2.47 -2.91
CA GLY A 501 -14.14 -3.78 -3.21
C GLY A 501 -14.05 -4.14 -4.69
N ILE A 502 -13.07 -3.59 -5.41
CA ILE A 502 -12.85 -3.85 -6.84
C ILE A 502 -11.87 -4.99 -7.01
N THR A 503 -12.23 -5.95 -7.86
CA THR A 503 -11.33 -7.02 -8.33
C THR A 503 -11.01 -6.78 -9.79
N VAL A 504 -9.73 -6.69 -10.13
CA VAL A 504 -9.25 -6.64 -11.52
C VAL A 504 -8.55 -7.94 -11.84
N GLN A 505 -9.01 -8.64 -12.87
CA GLN A 505 -8.33 -9.80 -13.42
C GLN A 505 -7.82 -9.45 -14.82
N ILE A 506 -6.56 -9.76 -15.10
CA ILE A 506 -5.97 -9.63 -16.43
C ILE A 506 -5.65 -11.01 -16.97
N LYS A 507 -6.06 -11.28 -18.21
CA LYS A 507 -5.60 -12.43 -18.99
C LYS A 507 -4.58 -11.94 -20.00
N VAL A 508 -3.37 -12.47 -19.88
CA VAL A 508 -2.20 -12.04 -20.63
C VAL A 508 -1.81 -13.17 -21.59
N PRO A 509 -1.99 -12.99 -22.91
CA PRO A 509 -1.61 -14.01 -23.87
C PRO A 509 -0.11 -14.32 -23.86
N ALA A 510 0.26 -15.53 -24.24
CA ALA A 510 1.66 -15.93 -24.38
C ALA A 510 2.48 -14.95 -25.24
N GLY A 511 3.69 -14.59 -24.78
CA GLY A 511 4.60 -13.67 -25.48
C GLY A 511 4.18 -12.19 -25.46
N THR A 512 3.30 -11.79 -24.55
CA THR A 512 2.88 -10.38 -24.40
C THR A 512 3.93 -9.52 -23.71
N ALA A 513 4.66 -10.07 -22.74
CA ALA A 513 5.69 -9.41 -21.95
C ALA A 513 6.72 -10.43 -21.46
N ASP A 514 7.94 -9.96 -21.18
CA ASP A 514 9.04 -10.80 -20.67
C ASP A 514 9.03 -10.89 -19.13
N ALA A 515 7.94 -10.43 -18.51
CA ALA A 515 7.66 -10.51 -17.10
C ALA A 515 6.15 -10.63 -16.88
N ARG A 516 5.76 -11.26 -15.77
CA ARG A 516 4.40 -11.35 -15.28
C ARG A 516 3.87 -9.96 -14.98
N LEU A 517 2.68 -9.69 -15.51
CA LEU A 517 2.00 -8.41 -15.36
C LEU A 517 1.07 -8.44 -14.15
N GLN A 518 0.98 -7.31 -13.46
CA GLN A 518 0.01 -7.06 -12.40
C GLN A 518 -0.78 -5.78 -12.71
N THR A 519 -1.71 -5.42 -11.83
CA THR A 519 -2.45 -4.16 -11.95
C THR A 519 -2.37 -3.32 -10.68
N ARG A 520 -2.30 -2.01 -10.87
CA ARG A 520 -2.49 -1.00 -9.83
C ARG A 520 -3.81 -0.29 -10.08
N ILE A 521 -4.62 -0.19 -9.02
CA ILE A 521 -5.95 0.41 -9.06
C ILE A 521 -5.88 1.74 -8.32
N SER A 522 -6.37 2.83 -8.93
CA SER A 522 -6.42 4.13 -8.28
C SER A 522 -7.26 4.09 -6.99
N ARG A 523 -7.06 5.07 -6.11
CA ARG A 523 -7.86 5.19 -4.87
C ARG A 523 -9.36 5.26 -5.15
N LYS A 524 -9.76 5.90 -6.25
CA LYS A 524 -11.17 6.02 -6.67
C LYS A 524 -11.68 4.78 -7.40
N GLY A 525 -10.79 3.90 -7.87
CA GLY A 525 -11.17 2.73 -8.67
C GLY A 525 -11.50 3.04 -10.14
N ASP A 526 -11.20 4.26 -10.59
CA ASP A 526 -11.49 4.78 -11.92
C ASP A 526 -10.29 4.74 -12.87
N GLU A 527 -9.13 4.26 -12.42
CA GLU A 527 -7.93 4.13 -13.24
C GLU A 527 -7.22 2.80 -12.90
N ILE A 528 -6.83 2.10 -13.96
CA ILE A 528 -6.10 0.83 -13.93
C ILE A 528 -4.78 1.03 -14.68
N VAL A 529 -3.67 0.76 -14.00
CA VAL A 529 -2.31 0.80 -14.56
C VAL A 529 -1.74 -0.62 -14.54
N ILE A 530 -1.19 -1.07 -15.65
CA ILE A 530 -0.46 -2.34 -15.77
C ILE A 530 0.96 -2.13 -15.24
N SER A 531 1.39 -2.98 -14.32
CA SER A 531 2.71 -2.93 -13.71
C SER A 531 3.43 -4.27 -13.78
N ASP A 532 4.72 -4.28 -13.50
CA ASP A 532 5.44 -5.50 -13.15
C ASP A 532 5.11 -5.95 -11.70
N VAL A 533 5.76 -7.03 -11.27
CA VAL A 533 5.65 -7.61 -9.91
C VAL A 533 6.26 -6.73 -8.81
N TYR A 534 7.04 -5.71 -9.18
CA TYR A 534 7.61 -4.71 -8.29
C TYR A 534 6.74 -3.45 -8.19
N GLY A 535 5.63 -3.40 -8.94
CA GLY A 535 4.72 -2.26 -8.98
C GLY A 535 5.18 -1.11 -9.90
N ASN A 536 6.23 -1.32 -10.70
CA ASN A 536 6.67 -0.35 -11.70
C ASN A 536 5.73 -0.37 -12.91
N PRO A 537 5.26 0.79 -13.40
CA PRO A 537 4.42 0.84 -14.59
C PRO A 537 5.13 0.22 -15.82
N VAL A 538 4.44 -0.69 -16.50
CA VAL A 538 4.91 -1.26 -17.76
C VAL A 538 4.80 -0.20 -18.86
N GLN A 539 5.83 -0.07 -19.68
CA GLN A 539 5.87 0.96 -20.72
C GLN A 539 5.03 0.59 -21.94
N ASN A 540 5.14 -0.67 -22.41
CA ASN A 540 4.44 -1.14 -23.61
C ASN A 540 4.09 -2.63 -23.49
N LEU A 541 3.00 -3.04 -24.14
CA LEU A 541 2.61 -4.45 -24.31
C LEU A 541 2.88 -4.91 -25.74
N LYS A 542 3.46 -6.11 -25.94
CA LYS A 542 3.70 -6.65 -27.29
C LYS A 542 2.38 -7.01 -27.98
N LYS A 543 1.44 -7.58 -27.22
CA LYS A 543 0.10 -8.01 -27.64
C LYS A 543 -0.98 -7.37 -26.75
N PRO A 544 -2.23 -7.25 -27.21
CA PRO A 544 -3.33 -6.79 -26.35
C PRO A 544 -3.66 -7.83 -25.25
N ILE A 545 -4.13 -7.35 -24.11
CA ILE A 545 -4.58 -8.16 -22.97
C ILE A 545 -6.07 -7.96 -22.72
N GLU A 546 -6.73 -8.97 -22.15
CA GLU A 546 -8.12 -8.85 -21.66
C GLU A 546 -8.10 -8.44 -20.19
N ILE A 547 -8.90 -7.43 -19.84
CA ILE A 547 -9.08 -6.92 -18.48
C ILE A 547 -10.54 -7.12 -18.06
N LYS A 548 -10.74 -7.74 -16.91
CA LYS A 548 -12.03 -7.91 -16.23
C LYS A 548 -12.04 -7.15 -14.93
N VAL A 549 -12.95 -6.19 -14.80
CA VAL A 549 -13.13 -5.37 -13.59
C VAL A 549 -14.47 -5.73 -12.97
N THR A 550 -14.44 -6.32 -11.77
CA THR A 550 -15.63 -6.71 -11.02
C THR A 550 -15.80 -5.79 -9.82
N SER A 551 -16.99 -5.23 -9.66
CA SER A 551 -17.32 -4.35 -8.53
C SER A 551 -18.81 -4.40 -8.21
N LYS A 552 -19.16 -4.49 -6.93
CA LYS A 552 -20.57 -4.36 -6.48
C LYS A 552 -21.20 -2.99 -6.82
N GLN A 553 -20.38 -2.01 -7.19
CA GLN A 553 -20.82 -0.67 -7.58
C GLN A 553 -21.29 -0.61 -9.04
N PHE A 554 -20.89 -1.57 -9.87
CA PHE A 554 -21.33 -1.64 -11.27
C PHE A 554 -22.77 -2.15 -11.34
N LYS A 555 -23.57 -1.56 -12.23
CA LYS A 555 -24.97 -1.95 -12.45
C LYS A 555 -25.09 -2.69 -13.77
N ASP A 556 -25.72 -3.86 -13.76
CA ASP A 556 -25.94 -4.63 -14.97
C ASP A 556 -26.63 -3.81 -16.06
N GLY A 557 -26.08 -3.86 -17.26
CA GLY A 557 -26.55 -3.12 -18.41
C GLY A 557 -26.11 -1.66 -18.49
N GLN A 558 -25.49 -1.10 -17.45
CA GLN A 558 -24.87 0.24 -17.50
C GLN A 558 -23.68 0.22 -18.46
N GLU A 559 -23.54 1.28 -19.24
CA GLU A 559 -22.40 1.50 -20.13
C GLU A 559 -21.34 2.37 -19.44
N TYR A 560 -20.08 2.06 -19.71
CA TYR A 560 -18.90 2.76 -19.22
C TYR A 560 -17.95 3.08 -20.38
N ASP A 561 -17.40 4.28 -20.36
CA ASP A 561 -16.31 4.71 -21.22
C ASP A 561 -14.99 4.22 -20.64
N ILE A 562 -14.26 3.41 -21.42
CA ILE A 562 -12.91 2.96 -21.12
C ILE A 562 -11.95 3.73 -22.04
N SER A 563 -11.14 4.62 -21.46
CA SER A 563 -10.22 5.45 -22.23
C SER A 563 -8.76 5.19 -21.89
N ASP A 564 -7.91 5.08 -22.91
CA ASP A 564 -6.45 5.03 -22.78
C ASP A 564 -5.79 6.42 -22.91
N GLY A 565 -6.60 7.49 -22.97
CA GLY A 565 -6.16 8.87 -23.20
C GLY A 565 -6.05 9.27 -24.67
N LYS A 566 -6.11 8.32 -25.61
CA LYS A 566 -6.12 8.57 -27.07
C LYS A 566 -7.43 8.14 -27.71
N THR A 567 -7.95 7.00 -27.27
CA THR A 567 -9.18 6.39 -27.75
C THR A 567 -10.09 6.08 -26.56
N THR A 568 -11.38 5.94 -26.85
CA THR A 568 -12.39 5.58 -25.86
C THR A 568 -13.28 4.50 -26.47
N GLN A 569 -13.51 3.42 -25.73
CA GLN A 569 -14.45 2.36 -26.08
C GLN A 569 -15.58 2.32 -25.05
N VAL A 570 -16.81 2.13 -25.52
CA VAL A 570 -17.99 1.97 -24.66
C VAL A 570 -18.17 0.49 -24.35
N VAL A 571 -18.22 0.15 -23.06
CA VAL A 571 -18.31 -1.23 -22.57
C VAL A 571 -19.50 -1.36 -21.65
N LYS A 572 -20.32 -2.39 -21.87
CA LYS A 572 -21.51 -2.69 -21.08
C LYS A 572 -21.19 -3.63 -19.93
N VAL A 573 -21.71 -3.34 -18.74
CA VAL A 573 -21.59 -4.21 -17.57
C VAL A 573 -22.46 -5.45 -17.73
N ILE A 574 -21.89 -6.62 -17.42
CA ILE A 574 -22.59 -7.91 -17.33
C ILE A 574 -22.23 -8.56 -16.00
N LYS A 575 -23.23 -8.89 -15.17
CA LYS A 575 -23.05 -9.50 -13.84
C LYS A 575 -22.01 -8.75 -13.00
N ASN A 576 -22.18 -7.43 -12.86
CA ASN A 576 -21.30 -6.52 -12.12
C ASN A 576 -19.84 -6.50 -12.65
N THR A 577 -19.62 -6.91 -13.89
CA THR A 577 -18.29 -7.04 -14.49
C THR A 577 -18.19 -6.25 -15.79
N LEU A 578 -17.13 -5.45 -15.92
CA LEU A 578 -16.67 -4.85 -17.18
C LEU A 578 -15.57 -5.72 -17.75
N THR A 579 -15.69 -6.14 -19.02
CA THR A 579 -14.65 -6.89 -19.72
C THR A 579 -14.26 -6.13 -20.98
N TYR A 580 -12.97 -5.86 -21.17
CA TYR A 580 -12.47 -5.17 -22.35
C TYR A 580 -11.04 -5.59 -22.69
N THR A 581 -10.66 -5.40 -23.95
CA THR A 581 -9.31 -5.69 -24.44
C THR A 581 -8.57 -4.39 -24.70
N THR A 582 -7.29 -4.33 -24.38
CA THR A 582 -6.45 -3.15 -24.65
C THR A 582 -4.99 -3.52 -24.83
N LYS A 583 -4.26 -2.71 -25.61
CA LYS A 583 -2.79 -2.72 -25.69
C LYS A 583 -2.16 -1.61 -24.83
N SER A 584 -2.99 -0.73 -24.26
CA SER A 584 -2.52 0.32 -23.36
C SER A 584 -2.14 -0.26 -21.99
N THR A 585 -1.09 0.29 -21.40
CA THR A 585 -0.68 -0.01 -20.02
C THR A 585 -1.40 0.85 -19.00
N LYS A 586 -2.28 1.77 -19.43
CA LYS A 586 -3.09 2.62 -18.57
C LYS A 586 -4.48 2.83 -19.16
N THR A 587 -5.52 2.62 -18.36
CA THR A 587 -6.91 2.88 -18.75
C THR A 587 -7.68 3.58 -17.64
N THR A 588 -8.65 4.41 -18.03
CA THR A 588 -9.59 5.08 -17.12
C THR A 588 -11.01 4.62 -17.40
N ILE A 589 -11.82 4.53 -16.34
CA ILE A 589 -13.19 3.99 -16.36
C ILE A 589 -14.13 5.10 -15.89
N LYS A 590 -15.09 5.48 -16.75
CA LYS A 590 -16.12 6.48 -16.42
C LYS A 590 -17.49 5.98 -16.84
N VAL A 591 -18.55 6.39 -16.14
CA VAL A 591 -19.92 6.09 -16.55
C VAL A 591 -20.17 6.76 -17.90
N HIS A 592 -20.66 5.99 -18.88
CA HIS A 592 -21.00 6.53 -20.18
C HIS A 592 -22.20 7.47 -20.03
N GLN A 593 -22.03 8.73 -20.43
CA GLN A 593 -23.12 9.70 -20.48
C GLN A 593 -23.71 9.67 -21.88
N LYS A 594 -24.94 9.16 -22.01
CA LYS A 594 -25.71 9.31 -23.25
C LYS A 594 -25.95 10.81 -23.45
N GLU A 595 -25.53 11.35 -24.59
CA GLU A 595 -25.92 12.70 -24.98
C GLU A 595 -27.45 12.75 -25.07
N GLU A 596 -28.10 13.51 -24.18
CA GLU A 596 -29.49 13.89 -24.39
C GLU A 596 -29.56 14.80 -25.62
N PRO A 597 -30.51 14.60 -26.55
CA PRO A 597 -30.67 15.48 -27.69
C PRO A 597 -30.93 16.91 -27.20
N LYS A 598 -30.08 17.85 -27.60
CA LYS A 598 -30.28 19.28 -27.31
C LYS A 598 -31.68 19.70 -27.83
N PRO A 599 -32.50 20.42 -27.05
CA PRO A 599 -33.73 21.01 -27.57
C PRO A 599 -33.40 21.96 -28.73
N SER A 600 -34.10 21.87 -29.85
CA SER A 600 -33.95 22.79 -30.99
C SER A 600 -34.26 24.22 -30.56
N GLU A 601 -33.37 25.18 -30.87
CA GLU A 601 -33.66 26.61 -30.66
C GLU A 601 -34.94 27.02 -31.43
N PRO A 602 -35.80 27.88 -30.85
CA PRO A 602 -37.00 28.35 -31.53
C PRO A 602 -36.67 29.16 -32.80
N VAL A 603 -37.30 28.80 -33.91
CA VAL A 603 -37.16 29.50 -35.20
C VAL A 603 -38.11 30.69 -35.24
N TYR A 604 -37.59 31.88 -35.50
CA TYR A 604 -38.36 33.12 -35.65
C TYR A 604 -38.42 33.55 -37.12
N LYS A 605 -39.55 34.09 -37.57
CA LYS A 605 -39.74 34.65 -38.93
C LYS A 605 -39.97 36.15 -38.87
N ALA A 606 -39.43 36.89 -39.85
CA ALA A 606 -39.71 38.31 -40.00
C ALA A 606 -41.16 38.52 -40.47
N GLN A 607 -41.92 39.32 -39.71
CA GLN A 607 -43.22 39.86 -40.08
C GLN A 607 -43.01 41.31 -40.52
N ILE A 608 -43.26 41.58 -41.80
CA ILE A 608 -43.05 42.89 -42.42
C ILE A 608 -44.39 43.43 -42.91
N LYS A 609 -44.74 44.64 -42.48
CA LYS A 609 -45.99 45.30 -42.88
C LYS A 609 -45.69 46.71 -43.36
N LYS A 610 -46.11 47.06 -44.58
CA LYS A 610 -46.03 48.43 -45.06
C LYS A 610 -46.92 49.35 -44.21
N ILE A 611 -46.42 50.54 -43.89
CA ILE A 611 -47.12 51.51 -43.06
C ILE A 611 -47.05 52.90 -43.71
N ASP A 612 -48.08 53.72 -43.47
CA ASP A 612 -48.11 55.13 -43.87
C ASP A 612 -47.57 56.03 -42.76
N SER A 613 -46.36 55.71 -42.28
CA SER A 613 -45.69 56.50 -41.24
C SER A 613 -44.97 57.69 -41.85
N LYS A 614 -45.21 58.90 -41.34
CA LYS A 614 -44.53 60.11 -41.83
C LYS A 614 -43.07 60.18 -41.34
N LEU A 615 -42.16 60.43 -42.27
CA LEU A 615 -40.78 60.81 -42.00
C LEU A 615 -40.65 62.34 -42.04
N GLU A 616 -40.31 62.96 -40.92
CA GLU A 616 -40.17 64.42 -40.81
C GLU A 616 -39.12 64.96 -41.78
N ASN A 617 -39.37 66.16 -42.33
CA ASN A 617 -38.50 66.84 -43.29
C ASN A 617 -38.25 66.10 -44.63
N ARG A 618 -39.10 65.12 -44.99
CA ARG A 618 -39.07 64.41 -46.27
C ARG A 618 -40.45 64.35 -46.90
N LYS A 619 -40.52 64.42 -48.23
CA LYS A 619 -41.81 64.28 -48.94
C LYS A 619 -42.19 62.79 -49.05
N PRO A 620 -43.48 62.41 -49.05
CA PRO A 620 -43.92 61.01 -49.11
C PRO A 620 -43.44 60.22 -50.35
N GLU A 621 -43.00 60.92 -51.40
CA GLU A 621 -42.43 60.32 -52.61
C GLU A 621 -40.94 59.98 -52.47
N GLU A 622 -40.28 60.44 -51.40
CA GLU A 622 -38.84 60.27 -51.14
C GLU A 622 -38.52 59.08 -50.24
N TYR A 623 -39.54 58.42 -49.69
CA TYR A 623 -39.37 57.23 -48.85
C TYR A 623 -40.59 56.30 -48.89
N GLU A 624 -40.39 55.09 -48.39
CA GLU A 624 -41.44 54.17 -47.98
C GLU A 624 -41.10 53.56 -46.62
N ALA A 625 -42.13 53.21 -45.86
CA ALA A 625 -41.97 52.79 -44.47
C ALA A 625 -42.60 51.40 -44.24
N TYR A 626 -41.93 50.60 -43.42
CA TYR A 626 -42.37 49.27 -43.03
C TYR A 626 -42.20 49.07 -41.53
N ASP A 627 -43.19 48.49 -40.87
CA ASP A 627 -43.06 47.96 -39.53
C ASP A 627 -42.52 46.54 -39.61
N ILE A 628 -41.39 46.26 -38.95
CA ILE A 628 -40.68 44.98 -39.05
C ILE A 628 -40.48 44.41 -37.65
N SER A 629 -40.95 43.18 -37.45
CA SER A 629 -40.75 42.40 -36.23
C SER A 629 -40.42 40.95 -36.52
N PHE A 630 -39.89 40.22 -35.53
CA PHE A 630 -39.58 38.80 -35.61
C PHE A 630 -40.50 38.06 -34.66
N VAL A 631 -41.28 37.12 -35.17
CA VAL A 631 -42.27 36.36 -34.40
C VAL A 631 -41.95 34.88 -34.40
N ASP A 632 -42.22 34.20 -33.30
CA ASP A 632 -42.15 32.74 -33.24
C ASP A 632 -43.33 32.10 -33.98
N GLN A 633 -43.36 30.77 -34.01
CA GLN A 633 -44.45 29.97 -34.61
C GLN A 633 -45.84 30.26 -34.03
N ASN A 634 -45.93 30.92 -32.87
CA ASN A 634 -47.17 31.29 -32.20
C ASN A 634 -47.50 32.79 -32.35
N GLY A 635 -46.74 33.53 -33.16
CA GLY A 635 -46.96 34.96 -33.39
C GLY A 635 -46.41 35.87 -32.29
N LYS A 636 -45.61 35.35 -31.35
CA LYS A 636 -45.04 36.15 -30.26
C LYS A 636 -43.73 36.81 -30.67
N VAL A 637 -43.64 38.12 -30.44
CA VAL A 637 -42.50 38.96 -30.83
C VAL A 637 -41.23 38.66 -30.01
N ALA A 638 -40.09 38.54 -30.69
CA ALA A 638 -38.80 38.09 -30.16
C ALA A 638 -37.95 39.20 -29.50
N LYS A 639 -38.16 39.50 -28.21
CA LYS A 639 -37.40 40.57 -27.50
C LYS A 639 -36.06 40.10 -26.90
N ASP A 640 -35.24 39.38 -27.66
CA ASP A 640 -33.98 38.79 -27.16
C ASP A 640 -32.71 39.53 -27.59
N GLY A 641 -32.84 40.62 -28.36
CA GLY A 641 -31.71 41.47 -28.79
C GLY A 641 -30.75 40.80 -29.79
N LYS A 642 -31.07 39.60 -30.29
CA LYS A 642 -30.26 38.90 -31.30
C LYS A 642 -30.45 39.54 -32.68
N MET A 643 -29.34 39.79 -33.38
CA MET A 643 -29.35 40.20 -34.79
C MET A 643 -29.95 39.11 -35.66
N ARG A 644 -30.88 39.48 -36.52
CA ARG A 644 -31.54 38.57 -37.45
C ARG A 644 -31.63 39.19 -38.83
N GLU A 645 -31.62 38.34 -39.85
CA GLU A 645 -31.72 38.75 -41.23
C GLU A 645 -33.16 39.13 -41.60
N VAL A 646 -33.33 40.31 -42.16
CA VAL A 646 -34.56 40.83 -42.74
C VAL A 646 -34.40 40.80 -44.25
N ARG A 647 -35.35 40.16 -44.93
CA ARG A 647 -35.45 40.17 -46.40
C ARG A 647 -36.73 40.89 -46.79
N LEU A 648 -36.60 41.98 -47.55
CA LEU A 648 -37.70 42.84 -47.96
C LEU A 648 -37.60 43.14 -49.45
N SER A 649 -38.73 43.18 -50.14
CA SER A 649 -38.84 43.75 -51.48
C SER A 649 -39.49 45.11 -51.38
N LEU A 650 -38.77 46.16 -51.78
CA LEU A 650 -39.22 47.54 -51.80
C LEU A 650 -40.26 47.75 -52.90
N GLU A 651 -41.30 48.53 -52.63
CA GLU A 651 -42.34 48.76 -53.63
C GLU A 651 -41.96 49.91 -54.57
N LYS A 652 -41.44 51.01 -54.00
CA LYS A 652 -41.18 52.25 -54.74
C LYS A 652 -39.78 52.38 -55.32
N PHE A 653 -38.75 51.82 -54.68
CA PHE A 653 -37.35 52.13 -55.01
C PHE A 653 -36.52 50.90 -55.32
N ASP A 654 -35.46 51.09 -56.09
CA ASP A 654 -34.37 50.11 -56.16
C ASP A 654 -33.63 50.10 -54.82
N ALA A 655 -33.35 48.90 -54.32
CA ALA A 655 -32.67 48.65 -53.06
C ALA A 655 -31.27 49.29 -53.00
N LYS A 656 -30.61 49.50 -54.14
CA LYS A 656 -29.29 50.16 -54.20
C LYS A 656 -29.39 51.68 -53.99
N ASP A 657 -30.53 52.25 -54.34
CA ASP A 657 -30.77 53.69 -54.35
C ASP A 657 -31.36 54.21 -53.04
N VAL A 658 -31.44 53.38 -52.01
CA VAL A 658 -31.93 53.79 -50.69
C VAL A 658 -30.88 53.61 -49.59
N TYR A 659 -31.02 54.41 -48.54
CA TYR A 659 -30.44 54.10 -47.23
C TYR A 659 -31.58 53.80 -46.26
N ILE A 660 -31.30 52.98 -45.24
CA ILE A 660 -32.29 52.47 -44.31
C ILE A 660 -32.15 53.26 -43.01
N LEU A 661 -33.24 53.88 -42.55
CA LEU A 661 -33.34 54.45 -41.22
C LEU A 661 -34.32 53.63 -40.39
N HIS A 662 -33.99 53.32 -39.16
CA HIS A 662 -34.94 52.75 -38.21
C HIS A 662 -35.19 53.74 -37.08
N ARG A 663 -36.43 53.79 -36.58
CA ARG A 663 -36.78 54.64 -35.44
C ARG A 663 -36.44 53.92 -34.14
N LYS A 664 -35.75 54.56 -33.20
CA LYS A 664 -35.51 54.04 -31.85
C LYS A 664 -36.71 54.30 -30.95
N LYS A 665 -36.73 53.68 -29.76
CA LYS A 665 -37.78 53.89 -28.73
C LYS A 665 -37.91 55.35 -28.27
N ASP A 666 -36.83 56.12 -28.35
CA ASP A 666 -36.79 57.55 -28.03
C ASP A 666 -37.20 58.45 -29.23
N ASN A 667 -37.75 57.86 -30.29
CA ASN A 667 -38.12 58.49 -31.56
C ASN A 667 -36.95 59.03 -32.41
N SER A 668 -35.69 58.86 -31.99
CA SER A 668 -34.55 59.20 -32.84
C SER A 668 -34.42 58.24 -34.02
N LEU A 669 -33.78 58.68 -35.11
CA LEU A 669 -33.52 57.85 -36.29
C LEU A 669 -32.06 57.41 -36.31
N GLU A 670 -31.84 56.11 -36.53
CA GLU A 670 -30.51 55.54 -36.73
C GLU A 670 -30.43 54.87 -38.10
N GLU A 671 -29.30 55.07 -38.78
CA GLU A 671 -29.02 54.44 -40.06
C GLU A 671 -28.57 52.99 -39.88
N VAL A 672 -29.26 52.06 -40.55
CA VAL A 672 -28.87 50.65 -40.60
C VAL A 672 -27.79 50.47 -41.64
N LYS A 673 -26.55 50.26 -41.19
CA LYS A 673 -25.36 50.14 -42.05
C LYS A 673 -25.11 48.73 -42.58
N THR A 674 -25.80 47.72 -42.03
CA THR A 674 -25.59 46.29 -42.27
C THR A 674 -26.43 45.77 -43.44
N ILE A 675 -26.28 46.38 -44.62
CA ILE A 675 -26.88 45.84 -45.85
C ILE A 675 -26.01 44.68 -46.36
N LYS A 676 -26.59 43.47 -46.36
CA LYS A 676 -25.93 42.25 -46.86
C LYS A 676 -26.04 42.11 -48.37
N SER A 677 -27.20 42.45 -48.94
CA SER A 677 -27.41 42.45 -50.39
C SER A 677 -28.49 43.43 -50.80
N ALA A 678 -28.34 44.02 -51.99
CA ALA A 678 -29.32 44.90 -52.62
C ALA A 678 -29.34 44.61 -54.13
N ASN A 679 -30.43 44.06 -54.64
CA ASN A 679 -30.56 43.68 -56.04
C ASN A 679 -31.97 43.97 -56.57
N GLY A 680 -32.09 44.90 -57.53
CA GLY A 680 -33.38 45.38 -57.98
C GLY A 680 -34.15 45.96 -56.79
N LYS A 681 -35.37 45.48 -56.55
CA LYS A 681 -36.17 45.88 -55.39
C LYS A 681 -35.88 45.09 -54.11
N GLU A 682 -35.12 43.99 -54.19
CA GLU A 682 -34.85 43.13 -53.04
C GLU A 682 -33.66 43.63 -52.22
N LEU A 683 -33.86 43.66 -50.90
CA LEU A 683 -32.92 44.17 -49.91
C LEU A 683 -32.83 43.19 -48.74
N VAL A 684 -31.60 42.83 -48.38
CA VAL A 684 -31.30 41.99 -47.22
C VAL A 684 -30.39 42.75 -46.28
N PHE A 685 -30.80 42.87 -45.02
CA PHE A 685 -30.02 43.51 -43.97
C PHE A 685 -30.22 42.78 -42.64
N GLU A 686 -29.40 43.09 -41.64
CA GLU A 686 -29.58 42.54 -40.29
C GLU A 686 -29.92 43.63 -39.29
N HIS A 687 -30.90 43.33 -38.43
CA HIS A 687 -31.27 44.18 -37.31
C HIS A 687 -31.83 43.36 -36.14
N ASN A 688 -31.85 43.94 -34.94
CA ASN A 688 -32.29 43.28 -33.71
C ASN A 688 -33.44 43.99 -32.97
N ASP A 689 -34.01 45.06 -33.54
CA ASP A 689 -35.01 45.90 -32.88
C ASP A 689 -36.33 46.04 -33.67
N PHE A 690 -37.38 46.41 -32.95
CA PHE A 690 -38.75 46.59 -33.44
C PHE A 690 -39.07 48.05 -33.68
N SER A 691 -39.15 48.43 -34.95
CA SER A 691 -39.62 49.77 -35.26
C SER A 691 -40.03 49.93 -36.71
N PRO A 692 -40.72 51.05 -37.02
CA PRO A 692 -40.75 51.60 -38.37
C PRO A 692 -39.35 51.75 -38.94
N TYR A 693 -39.10 51.05 -40.05
CA TYR A 693 -37.97 51.25 -40.95
C TYR A 693 -38.43 52.14 -42.10
N TYR A 694 -37.63 53.14 -42.45
CA TYR A 694 -37.81 54.05 -43.56
C TYR A 694 -36.72 53.79 -44.59
N PHE A 695 -37.13 53.51 -45.81
CA PHE A 695 -36.24 53.30 -46.95
C PHE A 695 -36.25 54.59 -47.77
N VAL A 696 -35.22 55.39 -47.58
CA VAL A 696 -35.16 56.77 -48.08
C VAL A 696 -34.29 56.84 -49.32
N LYS A 697 -34.81 57.44 -50.40
CA LYS A 697 -34.10 57.60 -51.65
C LYS A 697 -32.84 58.44 -51.45
N LYS A 698 -31.70 57.93 -51.91
CA LYS A 698 -30.43 58.66 -52.02
C LYS A 698 -30.60 59.75 -53.08
N SER A 699 -30.67 61.01 -52.67
CA SER A 699 -30.70 62.12 -53.63
C SER A 699 -29.35 62.26 -54.32
N THR A 700 -29.28 62.06 -55.64
CA THR A 700 -28.09 62.38 -56.44
C THR A 700 -27.90 63.89 -56.51
N VAL A 701 -26.92 64.42 -55.77
CA VAL A 701 -26.39 65.78 -55.98
C VAL A 701 -24.90 65.67 -56.29
N ALA A 702 -24.52 66.30 -57.41
CA ALA A 702 -23.25 66.18 -58.10
C ALA A 702 -22.08 66.96 -57.43
N ASN A 703 -20.87 66.41 -57.62
CA ASN A 703 -19.56 67.07 -57.78
C ASN A 703 -19.24 68.36 -57.01
N SER A 704 -18.28 68.28 -56.07
CA SER A 704 -17.14 69.23 -56.03
C SER A 704 -15.91 68.67 -55.29
N LYS A 705 -14.95 68.20 -56.08
CA LYS A 705 -13.49 68.48 -56.06
C LYS A 705 -12.71 68.63 -54.72
N LYS A 706 -11.67 67.79 -54.66
CA LYS A 706 -10.22 68.07 -54.48
C LYS A 706 -9.68 68.59 -53.13
N GLY A 707 -8.55 67.96 -52.77
CA GLY A 707 -7.52 68.45 -51.85
C GLY A 707 -7.46 67.54 -50.64
N GLY A 708 -6.35 66.92 -50.25
CA GLY A 708 -4.95 67.25 -50.46
C GLY A 708 -4.22 66.77 -49.21
N SER A 709 -3.04 66.20 -49.41
CA SER A 709 -2.16 65.61 -48.41
C SER A 709 -1.77 66.55 -47.26
N SER A 710 -1.47 65.91 -46.11
CA SER A 710 -0.49 66.28 -45.06
C SER A 710 -0.68 67.57 -44.27
N ALA A 711 -0.75 67.45 -42.94
CA ALA A 711 0.36 67.78 -42.04
C ALA A 711 -0.01 67.53 -40.57
N LYS A 712 1.00 67.12 -39.80
CA LYS A 712 1.02 66.97 -38.34
C LYS A 712 0.76 68.30 -37.63
N THR A 713 0.09 68.26 -36.47
CA THR A 713 0.53 68.97 -35.26
C THR A 713 -0.02 68.32 -33.99
N ASN A 714 0.83 68.33 -32.97
CA ASN A 714 0.58 67.96 -31.58
C ASN A 714 -0.53 68.84 -30.96
N ASP A 715 -1.35 68.31 -30.06
CA ASP A 715 -1.13 68.31 -28.60
C ASP A 715 -2.47 68.16 -27.84
N SER A 716 -2.39 67.34 -26.79
CA SER A 716 -3.22 67.18 -25.59
C SER A 716 -4.69 67.65 -25.57
N SER A 717 -5.59 66.70 -25.29
CA SER A 717 -5.97 66.39 -23.89
C SER A 717 -7.18 65.45 -23.78
N LYS A 718 -7.10 64.49 -22.83
CA LYS A 718 -8.18 63.77 -22.12
C LYS A 718 -9.03 62.77 -22.96
N VAL A 719 -9.43 61.58 -22.51
CA VAL A 719 -9.40 60.84 -21.24
C VAL A 719 -9.82 59.37 -21.55
N PHE A 720 -9.09 58.41 -20.97
CA PHE A 720 -9.47 57.08 -20.45
C PHE A 720 -10.06 55.92 -21.32
N GLU A 721 -9.34 54.79 -21.24
CA GLU A 721 -9.77 53.39 -20.94
C GLU A 721 -10.87 52.72 -21.80
N PHE A 722 -10.80 51.45 -22.23
CA PHE A 722 -10.09 50.24 -21.77
C PHE A 722 -9.77 49.35 -23.01
N GLY A 723 -8.55 48.83 -23.10
CA GLY A 723 -8.10 47.94 -24.17
C GLY A 723 -7.51 46.63 -23.62
N LEU A 724 -7.86 45.55 -24.32
CA LEU A 724 -7.35 44.17 -24.29
C LEU A 724 -5.92 43.96 -23.75
N VAL A 725 -5.70 42.85 -23.05
CA VAL A 725 -4.44 42.08 -23.14
C VAL A 725 -4.72 40.58 -23.17
N GLY A 726 -4.30 39.94 -24.26
CA GLY A 726 -4.03 38.52 -24.37
C GLY A 726 -2.53 38.26 -24.53
N LEU A 727 -2.20 36.96 -24.56
CA LEU A 727 -0.92 36.32 -24.95
C LEU A 727 0.22 36.34 -23.91
N SER A 728 0.30 35.23 -23.17
CA SER A 728 1.32 34.90 -22.18
C SER A 728 2.48 34.06 -22.75
N ALA A 729 3.63 34.73 -22.87
CA ALA A 729 4.98 34.34 -22.43
C ALA A 729 5.49 32.89 -22.60
N MET A 730 6.30 32.70 -23.65
CA MET A 730 7.56 31.95 -23.58
C MET A 730 8.60 32.70 -22.74
N ALA A 731 9.59 31.96 -22.25
CA ALA A 731 10.81 32.38 -21.55
C ALA A 731 10.73 32.45 -20.01
N LEU A 732 10.90 31.29 -19.36
CA LEU A 732 11.55 31.12 -18.05
C LEU A 732 11.78 29.61 -17.75
N LEU A 733 12.50 28.91 -18.64
CA LEU A 733 12.83 27.48 -18.51
C LEU A 733 14.33 27.16 -18.63
N ALA A 734 15.21 28.09 -18.26
CA ALA A 734 16.66 27.93 -18.50
C ALA A 734 17.55 28.05 -17.25
N TYR A 735 17.02 28.00 -16.02
CA TYR A 735 17.87 28.12 -14.82
C TYR A 735 17.67 27.04 -13.73
N ALA A 736 16.81 26.05 -13.94
CA ALA A 736 16.57 24.97 -12.95
C ALA A 736 16.99 23.55 -13.41
N LEU A 737 17.71 23.43 -14.53
CA LEU A 737 18.11 22.13 -15.12
C LEU A 737 19.62 21.84 -15.09
N LYS A 738 20.43 22.54 -14.27
CA LYS A 738 21.88 22.34 -14.24
C LYS A 738 22.48 22.01 -12.86
N LYS A 739 21.75 21.29 -11.99
CA LYS A 739 22.32 20.78 -10.72
C LYS A 739 21.77 19.44 -10.23
N ARG A 740 21.47 18.51 -11.14
CA ARG A 740 21.10 17.12 -10.80
C ARG A 740 21.88 16.02 -11.55
N TYR A 741 23.02 16.37 -12.14
CA TYR A 741 24.04 15.43 -12.61
C TYR A 741 25.39 15.88 -12.03
N SER A 742 26.19 14.92 -11.56
CA SER A 742 27.33 15.01 -10.62
C SER A 742 26.85 14.97 -9.16
N THR A 743 26.96 13.84 -8.45
CA THR A 743 28.20 13.11 -8.19
C THR A 743 27.99 11.59 -8.13
N SER A 744 28.68 10.87 -9.02
CA SER A 744 29.11 9.49 -8.83
C SER A 744 30.59 9.50 -8.45
N HIS A 745 30.91 9.11 -7.22
CA HIS A 745 32.07 8.32 -6.81
C HIS A 745 31.78 7.73 -5.44
#